data_AF-A0A536Z8L8-F1
#
_entry.id   AF-A0A536Z8L8-F1
#
_cell.length_a   1.000
_cell.length_b   1.000
_cell.length_c   1.000
_cell.angle_alpha   90.00
_cell.angle_beta   90.00
_cell.angle_gamma   90.00
#
_symmetry.space_group_name_H-M   'P 1'
#
loop_
_entity.id
_entity.type
_entity.pdbx_description
1 polymer ?
#
loop_
_entity_poly.entity_id
_entity_poly.type
_entity_poly.pdbx_seq_one_letter_code
_entity_poly.pdbx_strand_id
1 'polypeptide(L)'
;MDELWLEYHEWLTARFAGKPAEPGREHGEGGEIIVRDWSVTSPLRTHGGDRWYVQGNGYTLPRLMRQTLGGEVEAVRDVESGTRLAALPDGDLLLSKPEICNNYNYYYDLYRLGPGGRLRRLTECGRFRFAAPLEDGRIVAIRVVSGEAEVVLLNSRGELERSLYRAATGEALTGLAAKGETVVVTSLRNERWSLVRIAEGKSSVLFSDRAVKHSPRFGDSADEIYFVAAYGNVGNVWSWRRGDRSLARWTEARNGVKEISAPLSGEMLVTTIEADGDVLRVRSLPDAPLEVRQAEPEAAPSAAPPERAPSPGADRPYSAWSSLRPHYWLPNGYAADGALALGFATDGQDALGLHQYALAPMYEITQHQALGSAAYVYDNRHGLLLNRTMTVKASTPNDQKSTGRDIRAYEIDETAQWVSLWRRLRFNVSHYWGLGGALDRETLHDLAAGTSTPRDERVLGFVSGVDTRREQFLSEGTSQGQLLRLFAETSNGLRGAYSGNFYRGDWRAYLPAGRTVVSLRWNQAYSQPQAEPIQLGGTGASAARLPERRGRAHGAPRELGDARVADSDLRRRPAFHGAAGGTEPDLDERLHRGGSGLGQCAAALVQERGHGAALRSARRVPLGRAAAHRRRQGIRGPGPDRGLRAARALVLRTPQSESLVWTRN
;
A
#
# COMPACT_ATOMS: atom_id res chain seq x y z
N MET A 1 2.58 19.38 -24.88
CA MET A 1 2.27 18.17 -24.08
C MET A 1 1.47 17.17 -24.89
N ASP A 2 0.40 17.58 -25.58
CA ASP A 2 -0.42 16.66 -26.38
C ASP A 2 0.28 16.14 -27.65
N GLU A 3 1.12 16.94 -28.30
CA GLU A 3 1.93 16.53 -29.47
C GLU A 3 2.94 15.43 -29.13
N LEU A 4 3.67 15.60 -28.02
CA LEU A 4 4.62 14.62 -27.50
C LEU A 4 3.92 13.31 -27.07
N TRP A 5 2.64 13.39 -26.66
CA TRP A 5 1.82 12.22 -26.35
C TRP A 5 1.39 11.47 -27.61
N LEU A 6 1.02 12.19 -28.67
CA LEU A 6 0.71 11.61 -29.97
C LEU A 6 1.93 10.93 -30.59
N GLU A 7 3.08 11.62 -30.60
CA GLU A 7 4.35 11.06 -31.08
C GLU A 7 4.75 9.80 -30.31
N TYR A 8 4.60 9.81 -28.97
CA TYR A 8 4.87 8.63 -28.15
C TYR A 8 3.89 7.48 -28.46
N HIS A 9 2.61 7.79 -28.70
CA HIS A 9 1.62 6.78 -29.07
C HIS A 9 1.86 6.19 -30.46
N GLU A 10 2.26 7.02 -31.43
CA GLU A 10 2.68 6.58 -32.76
C GLU A 10 3.94 5.73 -32.69
N TRP A 11 4.93 6.13 -31.89
CA TRP A 11 6.14 5.35 -31.64
C TRP A 11 5.81 3.99 -31.01
N LEU A 12 4.94 3.94 -30.00
CA LEU A 12 4.47 2.69 -29.39
C LEU A 12 3.78 1.82 -30.44
N THR A 13 2.88 2.40 -31.23
CA THR A 13 2.15 1.68 -32.27
C THR A 13 3.10 1.14 -33.33
N ALA A 14 4.07 1.92 -33.78
CA ALA A 14 5.07 1.49 -34.76
C ALA A 14 6.02 0.41 -34.19
N ARG A 15 6.46 0.56 -32.94
CA ARG A 15 7.36 -0.38 -32.28
C ARG A 15 6.71 -1.73 -31.96
N PHE A 16 5.42 -1.71 -31.63
CA PHE A 16 4.65 -2.91 -31.25
C PHE A 16 3.64 -3.36 -32.32
N ALA A 17 3.61 -2.69 -33.48
CA ALA A 17 2.91 -3.19 -34.67
C ALA A 17 3.46 -4.59 -34.95
N GLY A 18 2.59 -5.59 -34.82
CA GLY A 18 3.01 -6.98 -34.93
C GLY A 18 3.78 -7.20 -36.23
N LYS A 19 4.91 -7.90 -36.16
CA LYS A 19 5.63 -8.32 -37.37
C LYS A 19 4.63 -9.00 -38.32
N PRO A 20 4.56 -8.60 -39.60
CA PRO A 20 3.72 -9.29 -40.56
C PRO A 20 4.08 -10.78 -40.53
N ALA A 21 3.07 -11.64 -40.52
CA ALA A 21 3.29 -13.08 -40.59
C ALA A 21 4.16 -13.38 -41.82
N GLU A 22 5.25 -14.13 -41.65
CA GLU A 22 5.99 -14.63 -42.80
C GLU A 22 5.02 -15.49 -43.65
N PRO A 23 4.85 -15.23 -44.96
CA PRO A 23 3.97 -16.02 -45.80
C PRO A 23 4.36 -17.51 -45.72
N GLY A 24 3.46 -18.36 -45.22
CA GLY A 24 3.70 -19.80 -45.03
C GLY A 24 4.16 -20.23 -43.63
N ARG A 25 4.41 -19.30 -42.71
CA ARG A 25 4.62 -19.56 -41.27
C ARG A 25 3.44 -18.99 -40.51
N GLU A 26 2.39 -19.80 -40.33
CA GLU A 26 1.40 -19.48 -39.30
C GLU A 26 2.09 -19.59 -37.95
N HIS A 27 2.43 -18.45 -37.34
CA HIS A 27 2.72 -18.36 -35.91
C HIS A 27 1.41 -18.57 -35.13
N GLY A 28 0.82 -19.76 -35.29
CA GLY A 28 -0.38 -20.16 -34.59
C GLY A 28 0.01 -20.50 -33.16
N GLU A 29 -0.40 -19.67 -32.21
CA GLU A 29 -0.31 -20.03 -30.79
C GLU A 29 -1.06 -21.35 -30.50
N GLY A 30 -1.99 -21.74 -31.39
CA GLY A 30 -2.56 -23.07 -31.55
C GLY A 30 -3.39 -23.53 -30.35
N GLY A 31 -4.22 -24.56 -30.55
CA GLY A 31 -5.00 -25.16 -29.46
C GLY A 31 -6.30 -24.42 -29.10
N GLU A 32 -7.10 -25.08 -28.29
CA GLU A 32 -8.42 -24.61 -27.84
C GLU A 32 -8.26 -23.53 -26.76
N ILE A 33 -8.88 -22.36 -26.94
CA ILE A 33 -8.85 -21.29 -25.94
C ILE A 33 -9.88 -21.58 -24.86
N ILE A 34 -9.42 -21.67 -23.61
CA ILE A 34 -10.28 -21.79 -22.44
C ILE A 34 -10.76 -20.41 -22.01
N VAL A 35 -9.84 -19.44 -21.87
CA VAL A 35 -10.16 -18.10 -21.37
C VAL A 35 -9.14 -17.07 -21.84
N ARG A 36 -9.62 -15.84 -22.06
CA ARG A 36 -8.83 -14.62 -22.26
C ARG A 36 -9.18 -13.65 -21.14
N ASP A 37 -8.20 -13.17 -20.40
CA ASP A 37 -8.44 -12.19 -19.33
C ASP A 37 -7.19 -11.35 -19.06
N TRP A 38 -7.33 -10.29 -18.25
CA TRP A 38 -6.22 -9.43 -17.84
C TRP A 38 -5.05 -10.23 -17.26
N SER A 39 -5.34 -11.23 -16.42
CA SER A 39 -4.35 -12.18 -15.95
C SER A 39 -4.91 -13.59 -15.77
N VAL A 40 -4.16 -14.59 -16.22
CA VAL A 40 -4.43 -16.01 -16.01
C VAL A 40 -3.14 -16.67 -15.55
N THR A 41 -3.15 -17.33 -14.40
CA THR A 41 -1.94 -17.88 -13.77
C THR A 41 -2.18 -19.24 -13.14
N SER A 42 -1.09 -19.95 -12.86
CA SER A 42 -1.06 -21.27 -12.25
C SER A 42 -2.00 -22.29 -12.90
N PRO A 43 -1.89 -22.50 -14.22
CA PRO A 43 -2.64 -23.56 -14.88
C PRO A 43 -2.21 -24.92 -14.33
N LEU A 44 -3.19 -25.72 -13.94
CA LEU A 44 -3.02 -27.03 -13.34
C LEU A 44 -4.02 -27.99 -13.97
N ARG A 45 -3.55 -29.19 -14.32
CA ARG A 45 -4.39 -30.31 -14.72
C ARG A 45 -4.22 -31.43 -13.71
N THR A 46 -5.32 -31.95 -13.19
CA THR A 46 -5.29 -33.08 -12.25
C THR A 46 -5.30 -34.41 -13.01
N HIS A 47 -4.95 -35.50 -12.35
CA HIS A 47 -5.02 -36.85 -12.93
C HIS A 47 -6.43 -37.24 -13.39
N GLY A 48 -7.48 -36.70 -12.73
CA GLY A 48 -8.87 -36.90 -13.15
C GLY A 48 -9.28 -36.13 -14.40
N GLY A 49 -8.38 -35.32 -14.97
CA GLY A 49 -8.63 -34.52 -16.17
C GLY A 49 -9.18 -33.12 -15.90
N ASP A 50 -9.53 -32.80 -14.65
CA ASP A 50 -9.98 -31.47 -14.25
C ASP A 50 -8.89 -30.41 -14.51
N ARG A 51 -9.32 -29.25 -14.98
CA ARG A 51 -8.47 -28.10 -15.25
C ARG A 51 -8.74 -27.04 -14.20
N TRP A 52 -7.68 -26.49 -13.63
CA TRP A 52 -7.71 -25.45 -12.61
C TRP A 52 -6.79 -24.31 -13.00
N TYR A 53 -7.18 -23.08 -12.68
CA TYR A 53 -6.36 -21.90 -12.93
C TYR A 53 -6.84 -20.73 -12.07
N VAL A 54 -5.99 -19.72 -11.92
CA VAL A 54 -6.34 -18.46 -11.26
C VAL A 54 -6.59 -17.40 -12.33
N GLN A 55 -7.79 -16.83 -12.35
CA GLN A 55 -8.23 -15.82 -13.30
C GLN A 55 -8.41 -14.47 -12.61
N GLY A 56 -7.82 -13.40 -13.14
CA GLY A 56 -7.96 -12.04 -12.65
C GLY A 56 -8.36 -11.10 -13.80
N ASN A 57 -9.40 -10.30 -13.56
CA ASN A 57 -9.89 -9.31 -14.53
C ASN A 57 -9.29 -7.90 -14.35
N GLY A 58 -8.41 -7.74 -13.34
CA GLY A 58 -7.79 -6.47 -12.97
C GLY A 58 -8.67 -5.50 -12.18
N TYR A 59 -9.98 -5.74 -12.05
CA TYR A 59 -10.92 -4.88 -11.30
C TYR A 59 -11.37 -5.51 -9.98
N THR A 60 -11.45 -6.84 -9.91
CA THR A 60 -11.84 -7.60 -8.73
C THR A 60 -10.73 -8.53 -8.28
N LEU A 61 -10.87 -9.10 -7.07
CA LEU A 61 -9.97 -10.17 -6.62
C LEU A 61 -9.92 -11.29 -7.66
N PRO A 62 -8.74 -11.90 -7.88
CA PRO A 62 -8.63 -13.09 -8.70
C PRO A 62 -9.50 -14.22 -8.16
N ARG A 63 -10.02 -15.03 -9.07
CA ARG A 63 -10.86 -16.19 -8.77
C ARG A 63 -10.13 -17.47 -9.13
N LEU A 64 -10.25 -18.46 -8.26
CA LEU A 64 -9.88 -19.83 -8.57
C LEU A 64 -10.99 -20.45 -9.42
N MET A 65 -10.63 -20.84 -10.63
CA MET A 65 -11.54 -21.41 -11.61
C MET A 65 -11.30 -22.91 -11.73
N ARG A 66 -12.38 -23.66 -11.97
CA ARG A 66 -12.36 -25.09 -12.25
C ARG A 66 -13.14 -25.38 -13.52
N GLN A 67 -12.65 -26.31 -14.32
CA GLN A 67 -13.40 -26.94 -15.40
C GLN A 67 -13.26 -28.45 -15.24
N THR A 68 -14.38 -29.12 -14.93
CA THR A 68 -14.42 -30.59 -14.96
C THR A 68 -14.37 -31.08 -16.40
N LEU A 69 -13.94 -32.33 -16.62
CA LEU A 69 -13.83 -32.88 -17.97
C LEU A 69 -15.21 -32.86 -18.68
N GLY A 70 -15.31 -32.11 -19.78
CA GLY A 70 -16.56 -31.92 -20.55
C GLY A 70 -17.62 -31.05 -19.86
N GLY A 71 -17.30 -30.46 -18.69
CA GLY A 71 -18.17 -29.55 -17.96
C GLY A 71 -17.90 -28.08 -18.28
N GLU A 72 -18.82 -27.23 -17.81
CA GLU A 72 -18.69 -25.79 -17.84
C GLU A 72 -17.62 -25.29 -16.86
N VAL A 73 -17.07 -24.11 -17.15
CA VAL A 73 -16.14 -23.43 -16.25
C VAL A 73 -16.91 -22.82 -15.07
N GLU A 74 -16.47 -23.11 -13.84
CA GLU A 74 -17.04 -22.56 -12.61
C GLU A 74 -16.01 -21.78 -11.78
N ALA A 75 -16.45 -20.70 -11.16
CA ALA A 75 -15.67 -19.97 -10.16
C ALA A 75 -15.86 -20.62 -8.79
N VAL A 76 -14.79 -21.16 -8.21
CA VAL A 76 -14.84 -21.87 -6.93
C VAL A 76 -14.75 -20.91 -5.76
N ARG A 77 -13.85 -19.93 -5.81
CA ARG A 77 -13.69 -18.89 -4.78
C ARG A 77 -12.74 -17.76 -5.18
N ASP A 78 -12.79 -16.65 -4.46
CA ASP A 78 -11.76 -15.62 -4.50
C ASP A 78 -10.44 -16.12 -3.87
N VAL A 79 -9.33 -15.72 -4.48
CA VAL A 79 -7.95 -15.98 -4.06
C VAL A 79 -7.09 -14.73 -4.24
N GLU A 80 -5.87 -14.76 -3.69
CA GLU A 80 -4.96 -13.63 -3.80
C GLU A 80 -4.17 -13.68 -5.10
N SER A 81 -3.80 -12.50 -5.62
CA SER A 81 -2.89 -12.41 -6.77
C SER A 81 -1.57 -13.12 -6.47
N GLY A 82 -1.08 -13.87 -7.45
CA GLY A 82 0.13 -14.68 -7.32
C GLY A 82 -0.03 -15.96 -6.51
N THR A 83 -1.26 -16.40 -6.20
CA THR A 83 -1.55 -17.74 -5.66
C THR A 83 -1.09 -18.81 -6.65
N ARG A 84 -0.39 -19.85 -6.16
CA ARG A 84 0.07 -20.99 -6.96
C ARG A 84 -0.64 -22.28 -6.58
N LEU A 85 -0.89 -23.12 -7.58
CA LEU A 85 -1.64 -24.37 -7.45
C LEU A 85 -0.74 -25.60 -7.66
N ALA A 86 -0.99 -26.65 -6.89
CA ALA A 86 -0.51 -28.01 -7.15
C ALA A 86 -1.58 -29.03 -6.75
N ALA A 87 -1.66 -30.16 -7.45
CA ALA A 87 -2.65 -31.20 -7.16
C ALA A 87 -2.11 -32.17 -6.08
N LEU A 88 -2.86 -32.40 -5.01
CA LEU A 88 -2.54 -33.42 -4.01
C LEU A 88 -2.98 -34.81 -4.50
N PRO A 89 -2.34 -35.91 -4.03
CA PRO A 89 -2.68 -37.27 -4.44
C PRO A 89 -4.12 -37.70 -4.13
N ASP A 90 -4.72 -37.10 -3.10
CA ASP A 90 -6.08 -37.38 -2.63
C ASP A 90 -7.18 -36.59 -3.38
N GLY A 91 -6.79 -35.81 -4.41
CA GLY A 91 -7.71 -35.01 -5.21
C GLY A 91 -7.94 -33.58 -4.69
N ASP A 92 -7.43 -33.25 -3.50
CA ASP A 92 -7.42 -31.88 -3.00
C ASP A 92 -6.39 -31.02 -3.74
N LEU A 93 -6.42 -29.69 -3.54
CA LEU A 93 -5.39 -28.80 -4.04
C LEU A 93 -4.52 -28.24 -2.93
N LEU A 94 -3.22 -28.15 -3.20
CA LEU A 94 -2.27 -27.37 -2.43
C LEU A 94 -2.17 -25.98 -3.07
N LEU A 95 -2.36 -24.95 -2.24
CA LEU A 95 -2.25 -23.54 -2.63
C LEU A 95 -1.08 -22.90 -1.88
N SER A 96 -0.10 -22.37 -2.61
CA SER A 96 0.86 -21.40 -2.07
C SER A 96 0.28 -20.01 -2.22
N LYS A 97 -0.19 -19.41 -1.12
CA LYS A 97 -0.84 -18.10 -1.11
C LYS A 97 0.02 -17.06 -0.40
N PRO A 98 0.09 -15.83 -0.93
CA PRO A 98 0.70 -14.74 -0.20
C PRO A 98 -0.06 -14.35 1.07
N GLU A 99 0.68 -13.96 2.11
CA GLU A 99 0.18 -13.67 3.44
C GLU A 99 1.05 -12.66 4.20
N ILE A 100 0.46 -11.94 5.16
CA ILE A 100 1.20 -11.02 6.03
C ILE A 100 1.63 -11.75 7.31
N CYS A 101 2.94 -11.79 7.54
CA CYS A 101 3.56 -12.33 8.73
C CYS A 101 3.98 -11.21 9.70
N ASN A 102 3.59 -11.36 10.98
CA ASN A 102 3.93 -10.44 12.06
C ASN A 102 3.61 -8.96 11.79
N ASN A 103 2.63 -8.66 10.94
CA ASN A 103 2.23 -7.30 10.53
C ASN A 103 3.24 -6.50 9.68
N TYR A 104 4.30 -7.12 9.17
CA TYR A 104 5.32 -6.42 8.34
C TYR A 104 5.73 -7.19 7.09
N ASN A 105 5.87 -8.51 7.22
CA ASN A 105 6.53 -9.30 6.19
C ASN A 105 5.51 -9.92 5.25
N TYR A 106 5.79 -9.82 3.96
CA TYR A 106 5.00 -10.49 2.94
C TYR A 106 5.65 -11.84 2.60
N TYR A 107 5.01 -12.94 3.00
CA TYR A 107 5.48 -14.30 2.77
C TYR A 107 4.43 -15.14 2.08
N TYR A 108 4.80 -16.34 1.65
CA TYR A 108 3.85 -17.33 1.15
C TYR A 108 3.63 -18.42 2.19
N ASP A 109 2.37 -18.76 2.39
CA ASP A 109 1.94 -19.89 3.21
C ASP A 109 1.20 -20.93 2.39
N LEU A 110 1.27 -22.18 2.86
CA LEU A 110 0.59 -23.30 2.26
C LEU A 110 -0.81 -23.45 2.83
N TYR A 111 -1.75 -23.70 1.93
CA TYR A 111 -3.14 -23.98 2.24
C TYR A 111 -3.59 -25.23 1.49
N ARG A 112 -4.47 -26.00 2.09
CA ARG A 112 -5.15 -27.13 1.46
C ARG A 112 -6.60 -26.75 1.14
N LEU A 113 -6.99 -26.93 -0.11
CA LEU A 113 -8.36 -26.77 -0.58
C LEU A 113 -9.00 -28.14 -0.72
N GLY A 114 -9.95 -28.44 0.15
CA GLY A 114 -10.73 -29.67 0.11
C GLY A 114 -12.04 -29.55 -0.68
N PRO A 115 -12.87 -30.61 -0.65
CA PRO A 115 -14.16 -30.63 -1.32
C PRO A 115 -15.08 -29.46 -0.91
N GLY A 116 -15.94 -29.01 -1.82
CA GLY A 116 -16.83 -27.87 -1.60
C GLY A 116 -16.10 -26.52 -1.45
N GLY A 117 -14.83 -26.44 -1.87
CA GLY A 117 -14.04 -25.22 -1.83
C GLY A 117 -13.55 -24.83 -0.43
N ARG A 118 -13.56 -25.74 0.56
CA ARG A 118 -13.11 -25.46 1.93
C ARG A 118 -11.58 -25.27 1.99
N LEU A 119 -11.12 -24.10 2.42
CA LEU A 119 -9.70 -23.77 2.50
C LEU A 119 -9.19 -23.88 3.95
N ARG A 120 -8.12 -24.64 4.17
CA ARG A 120 -7.45 -24.81 5.47
C ARG A 120 -5.98 -24.39 5.36
N ARG A 121 -5.52 -23.50 6.25
CA ARG A 121 -4.10 -23.11 6.33
C ARG A 121 -3.27 -24.26 6.93
N LEU A 122 -2.13 -24.56 6.32
CA LEU A 122 -1.17 -25.57 6.80
C LEU A 122 0.04 -24.91 7.48
N THR A 123 0.51 -23.77 6.97
CA THR A 123 1.70 -23.09 7.50
C THR A 123 1.39 -21.66 7.92
N GLU A 124 2.14 -21.14 8.88
CA GLU A 124 2.13 -19.74 9.27
C GLU A 124 3.54 -19.17 9.20
N CYS A 125 3.71 -18.08 8.42
CA CYS A 125 5.02 -17.47 8.18
C CYS A 125 6.04 -18.44 7.52
N GLY A 126 5.57 -19.39 6.71
CA GLY A 126 6.34 -20.50 6.18
C GLY A 126 7.36 -20.13 5.10
N ARG A 127 7.09 -19.08 4.31
CA ARG A 127 7.92 -18.60 3.19
C ARG A 127 8.01 -19.58 2.01
N PHE A 128 6.91 -20.30 1.74
CA PHE A 128 6.83 -21.37 0.75
C PHE A 128 6.15 -20.91 -0.55
N ARG A 129 6.86 -20.12 -1.37
CA ARG A 129 6.29 -19.60 -2.63
C ARG A 129 6.07 -20.69 -3.68
N PHE A 130 6.96 -21.68 -3.71
CA PHE A 130 6.89 -22.82 -4.61
C PHE A 130 6.84 -24.10 -3.78
N ALA A 131 5.86 -24.95 -4.06
CA ALA A 131 5.70 -26.24 -3.42
C ALA A 131 5.15 -27.26 -4.41
N ALA A 132 5.57 -28.52 -4.26
CA ALA A 132 5.04 -29.66 -5.00
C ALA A 132 4.77 -30.80 -4.02
N PRO A 133 3.58 -31.42 -4.06
CA PRO A 133 3.27 -32.58 -3.25
C PRO A 133 3.95 -33.84 -3.79
N LEU A 134 4.19 -34.79 -2.90
CA LEU A 134 4.65 -36.14 -3.17
C LEU A 134 3.48 -37.12 -3.07
N GLU A 135 3.63 -38.30 -3.67
CA GLU A 135 2.59 -39.35 -3.70
C GLU A 135 2.23 -39.87 -2.30
N ASP A 136 3.17 -39.83 -1.36
CA ASP A 136 2.97 -40.22 0.04
C ASP A 136 2.30 -39.13 0.91
N GLY A 137 1.92 -38.01 0.31
CA GLY A 137 1.27 -36.88 0.98
C GLY A 137 2.21 -35.89 1.65
N ARG A 138 3.54 -36.10 1.61
CA ARG A 138 4.52 -35.08 2.00
C ARG A 138 4.58 -33.96 0.95
N ILE A 139 5.22 -32.86 1.30
CA ILE A 139 5.30 -31.66 0.45
C ILE A 139 6.76 -31.23 0.36
N VAL A 140 7.27 -31.06 -0.86
CA VAL A 140 8.56 -30.41 -1.08
C VAL A 140 8.32 -28.94 -1.36
N ALA A 141 9.08 -28.04 -0.75
CA ALA A 141 8.92 -26.60 -0.94
C ALA A 141 10.26 -25.87 -1.00
N ILE A 142 10.29 -24.74 -1.71
CA ILE A 142 11.39 -23.77 -1.61
C ILE A 142 11.08 -22.83 -0.44
N ARG A 143 12.04 -22.68 0.46
CA ARG A 143 12.01 -21.76 1.60
C ARG A 143 13.18 -20.80 1.49
N VAL A 144 12.95 -19.53 1.84
CA VAL A 144 14.01 -18.50 1.87
C VAL A 144 14.15 -17.98 3.29
N VAL A 145 15.35 -18.07 3.87
CA VAL A 145 15.66 -17.58 5.21
C VAL A 145 16.97 -16.82 5.16
N SER A 146 17.00 -15.59 5.69
CA SER A 146 18.21 -14.75 5.73
C SER A 146 18.88 -14.55 4.36
N GLY A 147 18.09 -14.54 3.29
CA GLY A 147 18.58 -14.42 1.91
C GLY A 147 19.08 -15.72 1.27
N GLU A 148 19.09 -16.83 2.01
CA GLU A 148 19.49 -18.14 1.49
C GLU A 148 18.25 -18.97 1.13
N ALA A 149 18.26 -19.56 -0.07
CA ALA A 149 17.21 -20.47 -0.52
C ALA A 149 17.55 -21.92 -0.15
N GLU A 150 16.56 -22.66 0.34
CA GLU A 150 16.66 -24.10 0.57
C GLU A 150 15.44 -24.82 0.00
N VAL A 151 15.65 -26.05 -0.46
CA VAL A 151 14.57 -26.99 -0.76
C VAL A 151 14.38 -27.84 0.47
N VAL A 152 13.16 -27.84 1.01
CA VAL A 152 12.81 -28.56 2.23
C VAL A 152 11.71 -29.58 2.00
N LEU A 153 11.68 -30.60 2.83
CA LEU A 153 10.60 -31.55 2.94
C LEU A 153 9.73 -31.22 4.15
N LEU A 154 8.43 -31.14 3.92
CA LEU A 154 7.40 -30.95 4.92
C LEU A 154 6.51 -32.19 5.00
N ASN A 155 5.97 -32.47 6.17
CA ASN A 155 4.94 -33.49 6.32
C ASN A 155 3.58 -33.02 5.75
N SER A 156 2.58 -33.89 5.74
CA SER A 156 1.22 -33.58 5.23
C SER A 156 0.47 -32.49 6.01
N ARG A 157 0.97 -32.09 7.19
CA ARG A 157 0.45 -30.99 8.00
C ARG A 157 1.16 -29.66 7.72
N GLY A 158 2.24 -29.65 6.92
CA GLY A 158 3.05 -28.47 6.63
C GLY A 158 4.18 -28.23 7.61
N GLU A 159 4.49 -29.17 8.50
CA GLU A 159 5.60 -29.06 9.44
C GLU A 159 6.92 -29.47 8.78
N LEU A 160 7.99 -28.74 9.06
CA LEU A 160 9.32 -28.98 8.49
C LEU A 160 9.92 -30.30 9.01
N GLU A 161 10.23 -31.23 8.11
CA GLU A 161 10.93 -32.48 8.45
C GLU A 161 12.45 -32.32 8.32
N ARG A 162 12.94 -31.93 7.12
CA ARG A 162 14.38 -31.79 6.84
C ARG A 162 14.65 -30.93 5.60
N SER A 163 15.89 -30.45 5.48
CA SER A 163 16.40 -29.80 4.27
C SER A 163 16.92 -30.86 3.29
N LEU A 164 16.60 -30.73 2.00
CA LEU A 164 17.03 -31.61 0.91
C LEU A 164 18.18 -31.01 0.10
N TYR A 165 18.21 -29.67 0.01
CA TYR A 165 19.22 -28.91 -0.72
C TYR A 165 19.31 -27.51 -0.15
N ARG A 166 20.53 -27.00 0.03
CA ARG A 166 20.78 -25.60 0.39
C ARG A 166 21.51 -24.94 -0.76
N ALA A 167 20.94 -23.86 -1.29
CA ALA A 167 21.54 -23.10 -2.37
C ALA A 167 22.83 -22.42 -1.90
N ALA A 168 23.78 -22.25 -2.82
CA ALA A 168 25.00 -21.49 -2.53
C ALA A 168 24.66 -19.99 -2.31
N THR A 169 25.55 -19.25 -1.66
CA THR A 169 25.41 -17.79 -1.56
C THR A 169 25.30 -17.17 -2.95
N GLY A 170 24.31 -16.31 -3.15
CA GLY A 170 24.02 -15.66 -4.44
C GLY A 170 23.26 -16.54 -5.45
N GLU A 171 22.90 -17.77 -5.07
CA GLU A 171 22.04 -18.65 -5.88
C GLU A 171 20.56 -18.46 -5.51
N ALA A 172 19.72 -18.14 -6.50
CA ALA A 172 18.29 -17.99 -6.33
C ALA A 172 17.52 -19.16 -6.95
N LEU A 173 16.55 -19.71 -6.22
CA LEU A 173 15.65 -20.76 -6.72
C LEU A 173 14.30 -20.17 -7.13
N THR A 174 13.84 -20.48 -8.35
CA THR A 174 12.76 -19.74 -9.03
C THR A 174 11.59 -20.61 -9.50
N GLY A 175 11.67 -21.92 -9.29
CA GLY A 175 10.65 -22.89 -9.68
C GLY A 175 10.96 -24.27 -9.10
N LEU A 176 9.92 -25.09 -8.89
CA LEU A 176 10.04 -26.41 -8.28
C LEU A 176 8.99 -27.37 -8.87
N ALA A 177 9.41 -28.61 -9.10
CA ALA A 177 8.56 -29.76 -9.39
C ALA A 177 9.09 -30.99 -8.66
N ALA A 178 8.21 -31.94 -8.35
CA ALA A 178 8.57 -33.22 -7.73
C ALA A 178 7.81 -34.37 -8.40
N LYS A 179 8.46 -35.54 -8.52
CA LYS A 179 7.86 -36.79 -8.97
C LYS A 179 8.64 -37.96 -8.37
N GLY A 180 7.95 -38.85 -7.66
CA GLY A 180 8.59 -39.86 -6.81
C GLY A 180 9.58 -39.21 -5.84
N GLU A 181 10.79 -39.75 -5.73
CA GLU A 181 11.87 -39.17 -4.91
C GLU A 181 12.73 -38.12 -5.62
N THR A 182 12.38 -37.76 -6.87
CA THR A 182 13.15 -36.79 -7.65
C THR A 182 12.48 -35.41 -7.59
N VAL A 183 13.28 -34.42 -7.20
CA VAL A 183 12.90 -33.00 -7.20
C VAL A 183 13.72 -32.28 -8.26
N VAL A 184 13.11 -31.33 -8.95
CA VAL A 184 13.79 -30.46 -9.91
C VAL A 184 13.47 -29.01 -9.60
N VAL A 185 14.50 -28.18 -9.62
CA VAL A 185 14.39 -26.73 -9.43
C VAL A 185 15.03 -25.97 -10.59
N THR A 186 14.49 -24.79 -10.88
CA THR A 186 15.19 -23.79 -11.70
C THR A 186 16.00 -22.88 -10.79
N SER A 187 17.27 -22.68 -11.14
CA SER A 187 18.25 -21.94 -10.34
C SER A 187 18.89 -20.84 -11.18
N LEU A 188 19.09 -19.65 -10.60
CA LEU A 188 19.85 -18.55 -11.17
C LEU A 188 21.09 -18.31 -10.32
N ARG A 189 22.27 -18.37 -10.95
CA ARG A 189 23.55 -18.05 -10.32
C ARG A 189 24.52 -17.51 -11.37
N ASN A 190 25.21 -16.42 -11.07
CA ASN A 190 26.21 -15.80 -11.95
C ASN A 190 25.69 -15.60 -13.39
N GLU A 191 24.50 -15.00 -13.52
CA GLU A 191 23.80 -14.77 -14.81
C GLU A 191 23.44 -16.03 -15.62
N ARG A 192 23.64 -17.23 -15.06
CA ARG A 192 23.28 -18.49 -15.70
C ARG A 192 22.09 -19.13 -15.00
N TRP A 193 21.14 -19.54 -15.81
CA TRP A 193 19.95 -20.28 -15.42
C TRP A 193 20.20 -21.76 -15.63
N SER A 194 19.94 -22.54 -14.59
CA SER A 194 20.19 -23.97 -14.56
C SER A 194 18.94 -24.75 -14.19
N LEU A 195 18.83 -25.96 -14.72
CA LEU A 195 17.88 -26.96 -14.21
C LEU A 195 18.66 -27.90 -13.29
N VAL A 196 18.30 -27.94 -12.01
CA VAL A 196 19.03 -28.72 -10.99
C VAL A 196 18.13 -29.85 -10.50
N ARG A 197 18.63 -31.08 -10.59
CA ARG A 197 17.98 -32.28 -10.04
C ARG A 197 18.49 -32.52 -8.63
N ILE A 198 17.58 -32.87 -7.73
CA ILE A 198 17.85 -33.29 -6.36
C ILE A 198 17.20 -34.67 -6.19
N ALA A 199 18.00 -35.69 -5.93
CA ALA A 199 17.55 -37.06 -5.71
C ALA A 199 18.55 -37.80 -4.82
N GLU A 200 18.09 -38.73 -3.98
CA GLU A 200 18.95 -39.57 -3.12
C GLU A 200 19.93 -38.73 -2.26
N GLY A 201 19.49 -37.56 -1.80
CA GLY A 201 20.32 -36.64 -1.00
C GLY A 201 21.45 -35.94 -1.77
N LYS A 202 21.49 -36.05 -3.10
CA LYS A 202 22.49 -35.41 -3.97
C LYS A 202 21.84 -34.45 -4.96
N SER A 203 22.51 -33.32 -5.21
CA SER A 203 22.14 -32.37 -6.26
C SER A 203 23.06 -32.49 -7.46
N SER A 204 22.50 -32.42 -8.67
CA SER A 204 23.26 -32.39 -9.93
C SER A 204 22.64 -31.40 -10.90
N VAL A 205 23.47 -30.56 -11.53
CA VAL A 205 23.04 -29.69 -12.64
C VAL A 205 22.76 -30.56 -13.87
N LEU A 206 21.55 -30.47 -14.41
CA LEU A 206 21.17 -31.17 -15.63
C LEU A 206 21.70 -30.44 -16.86
N PHE A 207 21.56 -29.11 -16.89
CA PHE A 207 22.17 -28.20 -17.86
C PHE A 207 22.12 -26.75 -17.36
N SER A 208 22.94 -25.87 -17.96
CA SER A 208 23.08 -24.45 -17.57
C SER A 208 23.43 -23.54 -18.77
N ASP A 209 22.73 -22.41 -18.91
CA ASP A 209 22.97 -21.41 -19.96
C ASP A 209 22.40 -20.04 -19.55
N ARG A 210 22.49 -19.02 -20.41
CA ARG A 210 22.05 -17.64 -20.10
C ARG A 210 20.53 -17.41 -20.23
N ALA A 211 19.78 -18.30 -20.87
CA ALA A 211 18.36 -18.11 -21.12
C ALA A 211 17.55 -18.35 -19.85
N VAL A 212 16.61 -17.43 -19.54
CA VAL A 212 15.70 -17.54 -18.39
C VAL A 212 14.94 -18.86 -18.42
N LYS A 213 14.81 -19.52 -17.26
CA LYS A 213 14.08 -20.79 -17.08
C LYS A 213 13.14 -20.71 -15.89
N HIS A 214 11.89 -21.16 -16.05
CA HIS A 214 10.96 -21.27 -14.94
C HIS A 214 9.88 -22.33 -15.19
N SER A 215 8.98 -22.50 -14.22
CA SER A 215 7.82 -23.41 -14.29
C SER A 215 8.16 -24.85 -14.70
N PRO A 216 9.13 -25.52 -14.05
CA PRO A 216 9.41 -26.92 -14.34
C PRO A 216 8.19 -27.80 -14.02
N ARG A 217 7.97 -28.85 -14.82
CA ARG A 217 6.92 -29.85 -14.70
C ARG A 217 7.47 -31.19 -15.17
N PHE A 218 7.19 -32.26 -14.46
CA PHE A 218 7.49 -33.60 -14.97
C PHE A 218 6.47 -33.99 -16.05
N GLY A 219 6.94 -34.73 -17.06
CA GLY A 219 6.06 -35.44 -17.99
C GLY A 219 5.50 -36.73 -17.38
N ASP A 220 5.10 -37.68 -18.22
CA ASP A 220 4.58 -38.99 -17.79
C ASP A 220 5.63 -39.82 -17.04
N SER A 221 6.93 -39.57 -17.24
CA SER A 221 8.03 -40.15 -16.48
C SER A 221 8.87 -39.09 -15.77
N ALA A 222 9.77 -39.52 -14.88
CA ALA A 222 10.76 -38.64 -14.25
C ALA A 222 11.95 -38.29 -15.17
N ASP A 223 12.01 -38.91 -16.36
CA ASP A 223 13.11 -38.75 -17.31
C ASP A 223 12.87 -37.62 -18.33
N GLU A 224 11.65 -37.07 -18.39
CA GLU A 224 11.34 -35.90 -19.20
C GLU A 224 10.78 -34.78 -18.31
N ILE A 225 11.44 -33.61 -18.38
CA ILE A 225 11.07 -32.42 -17.60
C ILE A 225 10.75 -31.30 -18.56
N TYR A 226 9.49 -30.86 -18.55
CA TYR A 226 9.01 -29.70 -19.28
C TYR A 226 9.25 -28.42 -18.48
N PHE A 227 9.56 -27.31 -19.14
CA PHE A 227 9.76 -26.00 -18.52
C PHE A 227 9.57 -24.92 -19.57
N VAL A 228 9.49 -23.67 -19.12
CA VAL A 228 9.53 -22.52 -20.02
C VAL A 228 10.94 -21.97 -20.08
N ALA A 229 11.45 -21.74 -21.29
CA ALA A 229 12.72 -21.05 -21.50
C ALA A 229 12.65 -19.98 -22.59
N ALA A 230 13.32 -18.85 -22.34
CA ALA A 230 13.29 -17.66 -23.18
C ALA A 230 14.53 -17.55 -24.08
N TYR A 231 14.74 -18.53 -24.96
CA TYR A 231 15.77 -18.40 -26.00
C TYR A 231 15.36 -17.33 -27.01
N GLY A 232 16.27 -16.40 -27.31
CA GLY A 232 15.95 -15.26 -28.19
C GLY A 232 14.93 -14.28 -27.59
N ASN A 233 14.83 -14.22 -26.25
CA ASN A 233 13.90 -13.37 -25.51
C ASN A 233 12.40 -13.69 -25.67
N VAL A 234 12.06 -14.83 -26.29
CA VAL A 234 10.67 -15.31 -26.39
C VAL A 234 10.52 -16.63 -25.65
N GLY A 235 9.72 -16.62 -24.57
CA GLY A 235 9.44 -17.81 -23.78
C GLY A 235 8.71 -18.89 -24.59
N ASN A 236 9.24 -20.11 -24.61
CA ASN A 236 8.60 -21.27 -25.22
C ASN A 236 8.64 -22.46 -24.28
N VAL A 237 7.79 -23.46 -24.52
CA VAL A 237 7.86 -24.74 -23.80
C VAL A 237 9.00 -25.55 -24.37
N TRP A 238 9.90 -25.97 -23.48
CA TRP A 238 11.00 -26.88 -23.74
C TRP A 238 10.87 -28.11 -22.85
N SER A 239 11.41 -29.25 -23.28
CA SER A 239 11.67 -30.37 -22.39
C SER A 239 13.16 -30.72 -22.37
N TRP A 240 13.62 -31.24 -21.23
CA TRP A 240 14.91 -31.90 -21.08
C TRP A 240 14.68 -33.39 -20.93
N ARG A 241 15.42 -34.21 -21.68
CA ARG A 241 15.34 -35.67 -21.66
C ARG A 241 16.61 -36.27 -21.09
N ARG A 242 16.47 -37.22 -20.16
CA ARG A 242 17.61 -37.84 -19.47
C ARG A 242 18.44 -38.76 -20.36
N GLY A 243 17.78 -39.58 -21.18
CA GLY A 243 18.43 -40.66 -21.92
C GLY A 243 19.50 -40.19 -22.89
N ASP A 244 19.16 -39.21 -23.72
CA ASP A 244 20.02 -38.61 -24.75
C ASP A 244 20.57 -37.23 -24.37
N ARG A 245 20.24 -36.75 -23.16
CA ARG A 245 20.60 -35.42 -22.66
C ARG A 245 20.26 -34.31 -23.66
N SER A 246 19.08 -34.38 -24.27
CA SER A 246 18.64 -33.38 -25.26
C SER A 246 17.66 -32.36 -24.67
N LEU A 247 17.63 -31.19 -25.30
CA LEU A 247 16.60 -30.16 -25.16
C LEU A 247 15.69 -30.19 -26.37
N ALA A 248 14.38 -30.20 -26.15
CA ALA A 248 13.39 -30.25 -27.22
C ALA A 248 12.40 -29.09 -27.08
N ARG A 249 12.17 -28.31 -28.15
CA ARG A 249 11.19 -27.22 -28.18
C ARG A 249 9.83 -27.73 -28.67
N TRP A 250 8.76 -27.38 -27.96
CA TRP A 250 7.40 -27.87 -28.24
C TRP A 250 6.43 -26.78 -28.70
N THR A 251 6.80 -25.52 -28.51
CA THR A 251 5.98 -24.37 -28.92
C THR A 251 6.78 -23.32 -29.68
N GLU A 252 6.05 -22.52 -30.43
CA GLU A 252 6.53 -21.30 -31.06
C GLU A 252 5.50 -20.19 -30.79
N ALA A 253 5.54 -19.62 -29.59
CA ALA A 253 4.65 -18.56 -29.15
C ALA A 253 5.06 -17.21 -29.75
N ARG A 254 4.07 -16.35 -30.05
CA ARG A 254 4.32 -15.05 -30.68
C ARG A 254 4.95 -14.05 -29.72
N ASN A 255 4.37 -13.87 -28.53
CA ASN A 255 4.90 -12.95 -27.51
C ASN A 255 5.45 -13.69 -26.27
N GLY A 256 5.28 -15.01 -26.21
CA GLY A 256 5.88 -15.87 -25.19
C GLY A 256 4.88 -16.65 -24.35
N VAL A 257 5.32 -17.82 -23.89
CA VAL A 257 4.66 -18.64 -22.89
C VAL A 257 5.00 -18.12 -21.50
N LYS A 258 3.98 -17.92 -20.67
CA LYS A 258 4.08 -17.40 -19.31
C LYS A 258 4.14 -18.50 -18.25
N GLU A 259 3.24 -19.49 -18.32
CA GLU A 259 3.19 -20.62 -17.39
C GLU A 259 2.58 -21.86 -18.08
N ILE A 260 2.85 -23.04 -17.51
CA ILE A 260 2.40 -24.33 -18.03
C ILE A 260 1.90 -25.28 -16.91
N SER A 261 0.97 -26.16 -17.26
CA SER A 261 0.69 -27.37 -16.48
C SER A 261 1.68 -28.49 -16.83
N ALA A 262 1.67 -29.59 -16.06
CA ALA A 262 2.23 -30.83 -16.56
C ALA A 262 1.44 -31.31 -17.79
N PRO A 263 2.07 -31.98 -18.77
CA PRO A 263 1.34 -32.63 -19.83
C PRO A 263 0.56 -33.84 -19.28
N LEU A 264 -0.58 -34.13 -19.89
CA LEU A 264 -1.39 -35.32 -19.61
C LEU A 264 -2.02 -35.79 -20.92
N SER A 265 -1.76 -37.04 -21.31
CA SER A 265 -2.25 -37.63 -22.55
C SER A 265 -1.91 -36.81 -23.81
N GLY A 266 -0.67 -36.29 -23.88
CA GLY A 266 -0.21 -35.47 -25.01
C GLY A 266 -0.74 -34.04 -25.04
N GLU A 267 -1.56 -33.61 -24.08
CA GLU A 267 -2.06 -32.24 -23.98
C GLU A 267 -1.48 -31.51 -22.78
N MET A 268 -1.31 -30.20 -22.91
CA MET A 268 -0.83 -29.30 -21.85
C MET A 268 -1.67 -28.03 -21.80
N LEU A 269 -1.90 -27.53 -20.58
CA LEU A 269 -2.42 -26.18 -20.41
C LEU A 269 -1.27 -25.18 -20.54
N VAL A 270 -1.41 -24.21 -21.44
CA VAL A 270 -0.40 -23.20 -21.73
C VAL A 270 -1.01 -21.82 -21.58
N THR A 271 -0.43 -20.98 -20.74
CA THR A 271 -0.75 -19.56 -20.67
C THR A 271 0.22 -18.79 -21.55
N THR A 272 -0.26 -18.04 -22.55
CA THR A 272 0.54 -17.13 -23.38
C THR A 272 0.25 -15.67 -23.05
N ILE A 273 1.21 -14.80 -23.40
CA ILE A 273 1.07 -13.34 -23.30
C ILE A 273 0.53 -12.82 -24.64
N GLU A 274 -0.54 -12.04 -24.61
CA GLU A 274 -1.17 -11.44 -25.79
C GLU A 274 -1.49 -9.96 -25.56
N ALA A 275 -1.93 -9.27 -26.62
CA ALA A 275 -2.11 -7.81 -26.61
C ALA A 275 -3.07 -7.31 -25.51
N ASP A 276 -4.12 -8.08 -25.21
CA ASP A 276 -5.17 -7.71 -24.25
C ASP A 276 -5.04 -8.41 -22.88
N GLY A 277 -3.92 -9.12 -22.63
CA GLY A 277 -3.68 -9.82 -21.37
C GLY A 277 -3.13 -11.23 -21.56
N ASP A 278 -3.50 -12.13 -20.64
CA ASP A 278 -3.09 -13.52 -20.67
C ASP A 278 -4.19 -14.39 -21.33
N VAL A 279 -3.76 -15.45 -22.02
CA VAL A 279 -4.68 -16.41 -22.63
C VAL A 279 -4.29 -17.82 -22.27
N LEU A 280 -5.25 -18.56 -21.72
CA LEU A 280 -5.08 -19.97 -21.36
C LEU A 280 -5.66 -20.85 -22.46
N ARG A 281 -4.85 -21.81 -22.90
CA ARG A 281 -5.21 -22.77 -23.94
C ARG A 281 -4.95 -24.20 -23.53
N VAL A 282 -5.73 -25.12 -24.10
CA VAL A 282 -5.39 -26.53 -24.20
C VAL A 282 -4.60 -26.73 -25.47
N ARG A 283 -3.37 -27.19 -25.35
CA ARG A 283 -2.49 -27.43 -26.50
C ARG A 283 -2.10 -28.90 -26.57
N SER A 284 -2.44 -29.56 -27.67
CA SER A 284 -1.85 -30.83 -28.04
C SER A 284 -0.38 -30.59 -28.39
N LEU A 285 0.51 -31.34 -27.75
CA LEU A 285 1.92 -31.37 -28.11
C LEU A 285 2.06 -32.07 -29.47
N PRO A 286 2.90 -31.55 -30.39
CA PRO A 286 3.12 -32.21 -31.67
C PRO A 286 3.76 -33.59 -31.47
N ASP A 287 3.55 -34.51 -32.43
CA ASP A 287 4.12 -35.87 -32.36
C ASP A 287 5.66 -35.87 -32.29
N ALA A 288 6.28 -34.84 -32.86
CA ALA A 288 7.72 -34.59 -32.79
C ALA A 288 7.99 -33.15 -32.35
N PRO A 289 9.08 -32.90 -31.59
CA PRO A 289 9.45 -31.55 -31.19
C PRO A 289 9.83 -30.70 -32.41
N LEU A 290 9.53 -29.41 -32.33
CA LEU A 290 9.82 -28.42 -33.37
C LEU A 290 11.33 -28.19 -33.56
N GLU A 291 12.09 -28.47 -32.52
CA GLU A 291 13.54 -28.33 -32.51
C GLU A 291 14.14 -29.24 -31.44
N VAL A 292 15.29 -29.85 -31.75
CA VAL A 292 16.07 -30.64 -30.79
C VAL A 292 17.51 -30.12 -30.78
N ARG A 293 18.06 -29.95 -29.58
CA ARG A 293 19.45 -29.54 -29.36
C ARG A 293 20.08 -30.46 -28.32
N GLN A 294 21.38 -30.70 -28.41
CA GLN A 294 22.10 -31.38 -27.34
C GLN A 294 22.24 -30.44 -26.13
N ALA A 295 21.96 -30.94 -24.93
CA ALA A 295 22.23 -30.21 -23.70
C ALA A 295 23.69 -30.46 -23.35
N GLU A 296 24.57 -29.48 -23.62
CA GLU A 296 25.97 -29.61 -23.23
C GLU A 296 26.06 -29.80 -21.71
N PRO A 297 26.66 -30.92 -21.23
CA PRO A 297 26.92 -31.11 -19.81
C PRO A 297 28.05 -30.18 -19.40
N GLU A 298 27.72 -28.94 -19.06
CA GLU A 298 28.73 -28.07 -18.49
C GLU A 298 28.91 -28.43 -17.02
N ALA A 299 30.16 -28.68 -16.63
CA ALA A 299 30.53 -28.79 -15.23
C ALA A 299 30.01 -27.56 -14.51
N ALA A 300 29.37 -27.75 -13.35
CA ALA A 300 29.01 -26.64 -12.48
C ALA A 300 30.22 -25.71 -12.40
N PRO A 301 30.08 -24.39 -12.68
CA PRO A 301 31.22 -23.51 -12.72
C PRO A 301 32.06 -23.73 -11.46
N SER A 302 33.33 -24.10 -11.64
CA SER A 302 34.29 -24.13 -10.55
C SER A 302 34.31 -22.73 -9.99
N ALA A 303 33.66 -22.55 -8.83
CA ALA A 303 33.46 -21.25 -8.26
C ALA A 303 34.84 -20.69 -7.93
N ALA A 304 35.23 -19.59 -8.59
CA ALA A 304 35.96 -18.59 -7.83
C ALA A 304 35.11 -18.35 -6.57
N PRO A 305 35.68 -18.47 -5.36
CA PRO A 305 34.93 -18.20 -4.14
C PRO A 305 34.25 -16.85 -4.35
N PRO A 306 32.93 -16.73 -4.15
CA PRO A 306 32.32 -15.42 -4.14
C PRO A 306 33.15 -14.58 -3.19
N GLU A 307 33.55 -13.37 -3.63
CA GLU A 307 34.17 -12.41 -2.73
C GLU A 307 33.28 -12.37 -1.50
N ARG A 308 33.80 -12.91 -0.40
CA ARG A 308 32.99 -13.26 0.74
C ARG A 308 32.50 -11.93 1.27
N ALA A 309 31.27 -11.56 0.92
CA ALA A 309 30.59 -10.45 1.55
C ALA A 309 30.81 -10.67 3.04
N PRO A 310 31.33 -9.66 3.76
CA PRO A 310 31.70 -9.82 5.16
C PRO A 310 30.53 -10.52 5.84
N SER A 311 30.82 -11.66 6.48
CA SER A 311 29.78 -12.44 7.14
C SER A 311 28.94 -11.46 7.95
N PRO A 312 27.60 -11.42 7.75
CA PRO A 312 26.75 -10.57 8.54
C PRO A 312 27.20 -10.73 10.00
N GLY A 313 27.50 -9.61 10.66
CA GLY A 313 27.93 -9.65 12.05
C GLY A 313 26.97 -10.52 12.87
N ALA A 314 27.47 -11.14 13.93
CA ALA A 314 26.66 -12.04 14.76
C ALA A 314 25.28 -11.42 15.04
N ASP A 315 24.23 -12.22 14.84
CA ASP A 315 22.86 -11.79 15.09
C ASP A 315 22.77 -11.26 16.53
N ARG A 316 22.22 -10.06 16.67
CA ARG A 316 22.14 -9.35 17.95
C ARG A 316 20.73 -8.84 18.14
N PRO A 317 20.20 -8.89 19.38
CA PRO A 317 18.91 -8.27 19.67
C PRO A 317 18.88 -6.82 19.18
N TYR A 318 17.75 -6.44 18.61
CA TYR A 318 17.51 -5.09 18.14
C TYR A 318 17.71 -4.06 19.26
N SER A 319 18.38 -2.95 18.95
CA SER A 319 18.59 -1.82 19.87
C SER A 319 18.55 -0.50 19.13
N ALA A 320 17.56 0.34 19.43
CA ALA A 320 17.35 1.63 18.77
C ALA A 320 18.40 2.69 19.15
N TRP A 321 18.97 2.61 20.36
CA TRP A 321 19.76 3.69 20.98
C TRP A 321 20.95 4.17 20.15
N SER A 322 21.63 3.24 19.46
CA SER A 322 22.80 3.59 18.66
C SER A 322 22.49 4.52 17.49
N SER A 323 21.28 4.41 16.93
CA SER A 323 20.80 5.21 15.80
C SER A 323 19.80 6.29 16.18
N LEU A 324 19.14 6.18 17.34
CA LEU A 324 18.09 7.11 17.79
C LEU A 324 18.65 8.40 18.43
N ARG A 325 19.97 8.53 18.59
CA ARG A 325 20.55 9.74 19.21
C ARG A 325 20.32 10.99 18.32
N PRO A 326 20.10 12.18 18.91
CA PRO A 326 20.04 13.41 18.14
C PRO A 326 21.37 13.67 17.42
N HIS A 327 21.29 13.86 16.11
CA HIS A 327 22.46 14.13 15.28
C HIS A 327 22.64 15.61 14.95
N TYR A 328 21.65 16.43 15.27
CA TYR A 328 21.66 17.86 15.03
C TYR A 328 20.75 18.56 16.03
N TRP A 329 20.92 19.87 16.13
CA TRP A 329 19.97 20.77 16.77
C TRP A 329 19.91 22.05 15.94
N LEU A 330 18.76 22.71 15.94
CA LEU A 330 18.55 24.00 15.31
C LEU A 330 18.05 24.99 16.36
N PRO A 331 18.61 26.20 16.47
CA PRO A 331 18.01 27.23 17.30
C PRO A 331 16.61 27.56 16.77
N ASN A 332 15.66 27.78 17.67
CA ASN A 332 14.32 28.26 17.32
C ASN A 332 13.94 29.43 18.24
N GLY A 333 12.99 30.25 17.79
CA GLY A 333 12.57 31.42 18.54
C GLY A 333 11.53 32.23 17.80
N TYR A 334 10.81 33.06 18.53
CA TYR A 334 9.90 34.05 17.97
C TYR A 334 9.89 35.32 18.82
N ALA A 335 9.60 36.45 18.18
CA ALA A 335 9.36 37.73 18.82
C ALA A 335 8.09 38.35 18.22
N ALA A 336 7.02 38.45 19.01
CA ALA A 336 5.73 38.92 18.53
C ALA A 336 4.88 39.50 19.68
N ASP A 337 4.18 40.60 19.44
CA ASP A 337 3.22 41.22 20.37
C ASP A 337 3.74 41.47 21.79
N GLY A 338 5.05 41.71 21.93
CA GLY A 338 5.73 41.91 23.21
C GLY A 338 6.31 40.63 23.83
N ALA A 339 5.99 39.44 23.29
CA ALA A 339 6.57 38.16 23.71
C ALA A 339 7.89 37.89 22.99
N LEU A 340 8.83 37.28 23.69
CA LEU A 340 10.11 36.83 23.15
C LEU A 340 10.40 35.43 23.69
N ALA A 341 10.38 34.43 22.81
CA ALA A 341 10.74 33.06 23.15
C ALA A 341 11.97 32.59 22.39
N LEU A 342 12.85 31.87 23.09
CA LEU A 342 14.06 31.26 22.53
C LEU A 342 14.11 29.78 22.93
N GLY A 343 14.63 28.94 22.05
CA GLY A 343 14.78 27.52 22.30
C GLY A 343 15.63 26.83 21.24
N PHE A 344 15.47 25.52 21.16
CA PHE A 344 16.05 24.72 20.09
C PHE A 344 15.09 23.60 19.68
N ALA A 345 15.29 23.08 18.48
CA ALA A 345 14.58 21.91 17.96
C ALA A 345 15.56 20.82 17.56
N THR A 346 15.14 19.57 17.74
CA THR A 346 15.83 18.37 17.27
C THR A 346 14.81 17.27 17.02
N ASP A 347 15.05 16.43 16.04
CA ASP A 347 14.30 15.21 15.80
C ASP A 347 15.24 14.09 15.40
N GLY A 348 14.70 12.87 15.37
CA GLY A 348 15.47 11.70 15.00
C GLY A 348 14.59 10.48 14.81
N GLN A 349 15.14 9.53 14.07
CA GLN A 349 14.57 8.20 13.90
C GLN A 349 15.67 7.15 13.97
N ASP A 350 15.35 5.95 14.45
CA ASP A 350 16.30 4.85 14.40
C ASP A 350 16.48 4.32 12.97
N ALA A 351 17.47 3.45 12.75
CA ALA A 351 17.81 2.93 11.43
C ALA A 351 16.68 2.14 10.73
N LEU A 352 15.74 1.57 11.50
CA LEU A 352 14.58 0.85 10.97
C LEU A 352 13.31 1.71 10.91
N GLY A 353 13.35 2.96 11.39
CA GLY A 353 12.18 3.84 11.48
C GLY A 353 11.10 3.38 12.44
N LEU A 354 11.41 2.45 13.34
CA LEU A 354 10.52 1.95 14.39
C LEU A 354 10.32 2.97 15.51
N HIS A 355 11.32 3.76 15.84
CA HIS A 355 11.27 4.81 16.85
C HIS A 355 11.52 6.15 16.18
N GLN A 356 10.61 7.09 16.37
CA GLN A 356 10.70 8.45 15.84
C GLN A 356 10.37 9.42 16.96
N TYR A 357 11.12 10.52 17.07
CA TYR A 357 10.81 11.59 18.02
C TYR A 357 11.07 12.95 17.42
N ALA A 358 10.38 13.97 17.93
CA ALA A 358 10.65 15.38 17.67
C ALA A 358 10.50 16.16 18.98
N LEU A 359 11.46 17.03 19.27
CA LEU A 359 11.51 17.87 20.47
C LEU A 359 11.78 19.31 20.07
N ALA A 360 10.98 20.25 20.57
CA ALA A 360 11.17 21.68 20.37
C ALA A 360 10.91 22.46 21.66
N PRO A 361 11.72 22.28 22.72
CA PRO A 361 11.60 23.05 23.95
C PRO A 361 11.93 24.53 23.71
N MET A 362 11.16 25.42 24.34
CA MET A 362 11.34 26.87 24.29
C MET A 362 11.12 27.49 25.67
N TYR A 363 11.72 28.64 25.89
CA TYR A 363 11.47 29.46 27.06
C TYR A 363 11.08 30.87 26.62
N GLU A 364 9.89 31.31 27.04
CA GLU A 364 9.40 32.66 26.83
C GLU A 364 9.86 33.55 27.98
N ILE A 365 10.65 34.56 27.62
CA ILE A 365 11.48 35.32 28.55
C ILE A 365 10.66 36.42 29.24
N THR A 366 9.66 36.98 28.58
CA THR A 366 8.95 38.17 29.09
C THR A 366 7.95 37.84 30.18
N GLN A 367 7.31 36.65 30.12
CA GLN A 367 6.33 36.13 31.08
C GLN A 367 6.87 34.90 31.84
N HIS A 368 8.15 34.57 31.68
CA HIS A 368 8.83 33.45 32.36
C HIS A 368 8.16 32.08 32.16
N GLN A 369 7.71 31.79 30.94
CA GLN A 369 6.97 30.57 30.64
C GLN A 369 7.82 29.52 29.93
N ALA A 370 7.77 28.27 30.40
CA ALA A 370 8.26 27.12 29.64
C ALA A 370 7.23 26.72 28.58
N LEU A 371 7.68 26.60 27.33
CA LEU A 371 6.88 26.30 26.15
C LEU A 371 7.55 25.17 25.34
N GLY A 372 6.85 24.68 24.33
CA GLY A 372 7.41 23.79 23.33
C GLY A 372 6.56 22.57 23.05
N SER A 373 7.10 21.68 22.24
CA SER A 373 6.44 20.44 21.85
C SER A 373 7.38 19.23 21.96
N ALA A 374 6.77 18.08 22.21
CA ALA A 374 7.43 16.79 22.19
C ALA A 374 6.50 15.76 21.53
N ALA A 375 7.02 15.03 20.57
CA ALA A 375 6.33 13.92 19.93
C ALA A 375 7.22 12.68 19.96
N TYR A 376 6.61 11.54 20.20
CA TYR A 376 7.26 10.24 20.10
C TYR A 376 6.30 9.24 19.47
N VAL A 377 6.77 8.52 18.46
CA VAL A 377 6.01 7.48 17.77
C VAL A 377 6.84 6.21 17.73
N TYR A 378 6.24 5.12 18.23
CA TYR A 378 6.76 3.77 18.12
C TYR A 378 5.91 2.95 17.14
N ASP A 379 6.57 2.34 16.16
CA ASP A 379 6.02 1.42 15.17
C ASP A 379 4.84 2.00 14.35
N ASN A 380 4.80 3.33 14.20
CA ASN A 380 3.68 4.07 13.62
C ASN A 380 2.31 3.72 14.24
N ARG A 381 2.31 3.29 15.51
CA ARG A 381 1.13 2.75 16.21
C ARG A 381 0.95 3.31 17.63
N HIS A 382 2.05 3.61 18.30
CA HIS A 382 2.05 4.07 19.67
C HIS A 382 2.62 5.49 19.70
N GLY A 383 1.73 6.47 19.77
CA GLY A 383 2.07 7.89 19.74
C GLY A 383 1.89 8.54 21.11
N LEU A 384 2.81 9.44 21.45
CA LEU A 384 2.67 10.43 22.50
C LEU A 384 2.96 11.80 21.90
N LEU A 385 2.09 12.76 22.14
CA LEU A 385 2.24 14.15 21.75
C LEU A 385 2.02 15.03 22.98
N LEU A 386 2.92 15.96 23.21
CA LEU A 386 2.83 17.01 24.22
C LEU A 386 3.08 18.34 23.52
N ASN A 387 2.26 19.33 23.80
CA ASN A 387 2.39 20.67 23.27
C ASN A 387 2.01 21.67 24.34
N ARG A 388 2.81 22.72 24.50
CA ARG A 388 2.51 23.85 25.38
C ARG A 388 2.88 25.14 24.65
N THR A 389 1.88 25.94 24.32
CA THR A 389 2.04 27.17 23.55
C THR A 389 1.51 28.37 24.30
N MET A 390 2.03 29.56 23.96
CA MET A 390 1.56 30.83 24.50
C MET A 390 1.03 31.71 23.38
N THR A 391 -0.19 32.20 23.54
CA THR A 391 -0.81 33.16 22.63
C THR A 391 -1.04 34.48 23.34
N VAL A 392 -0.42 35.57 22.87
CA VAL A 392 -0.71 36.91 23.41
C VAL A 392 -2.11 37.34 22.98
N LYS A 393 -2.97 37.69 23.94
CA LYS A 393 -4.36 38.14 23.69
C LYS A 393 -4.49 39.66 23.69
N ALA A 394 -3.71 40.34 24.52
CA ALA A 394 -3.68 41.80 24.60
C ALA A 394 -2.28 42.31 24.96
N SER A 395 -1.88 43.41 24.33
CA SER A 395 -0.62 44.11 24.60
C SER A 395 -0.76 45.62 24.37
N THR A 396 0.04 46.43 25.05
CA THR A 396 0.09 47.90 24.92
C THR A 396 1.47 48.33 24.42
N PRO A 397 1.59 49.35 23.54
CA PRO A 397 2.90 49.86 23.13
C PRO A 397 3.77 50.28 24.32
N ASN A 398 5.07 50.05 24.22
CA ASN A 398 6.08 50.51 25.17
C ASN A 398 7.29 51.12 24.44
N ASP A 399 8.17 51.83 25.16
CA ASP A 399 9.37 52.46 24.59
C ASP A 399 10.59 51.51 24.53
N GLN A 400 10.39 50.20 24.72
CA GLN A 400 11.47 49.23 24.85
C GLN A 400 11.91 48.70 23.46
N LYS A 401 13.20 48.80 23.14
CA LYS A 401 13.74 48.49 21.80
C LYS A 401 13.57 47.03 21.34
N SER A 402 13.48 46.07 22.26
CA SER A 402 13.48 44.63 21.94
C SER A 402 12.10 43.98 21.87
N THR A 403 11.10 44.52 22.57
CA THR A 403 9.72 43.98 22.64
C THR A 403 8.69 44.95 22.08
N GLY A 404 8.93 46.27 22.18
CA GLY A 404 8.09 47.37 21.67
C GLY A 404 6.67 47.44 22.25
N ARG A 405 6.28 46.46 23.08
CA ARG A 405 4.96 46.27 23.65
C ARG A 405 5.06 45.55 24.99
N ASP A 406 4.26 45.98 25.95
CA ASP A 406 4.01 45.27 27.20
C ASP A 406 2.80 44.35 27.04
N ILE A 407 2.96 43.07 27.39
CA ILE A 407 1.85 42.11 27.42
C ILE A 407 0.88 42.52 28.54
N ARG A 408 -0.43 42.41 28.29
CA ARG A 408 -1.50 42.65 29.28
C ARG A 408 -2.26 41.38 29.59
N ALA A 409 -2.47 40.54 28.58
CA ALA A 409 -3.07 39.23 28.76
C ALA A 409 -2.49 38.22 27.76
N TYR A 410 -2.29 36.99 28.20
CA TYR A 410 -1.86 35.87 27.38
C TYR A 410 -2.59 34.59 27.78
N GLU A 411 -2.70 33.67 26.85
CA GLU A 411 -3.29 32.34 27.04
C GLU A 411 -2.20 31.29 26.92
N ILE A 412 -2.23 30.31 27.82
CA ILE A 412 -1.42 29.10 27.73
C ILE A 412 -2.33 27.96 27.32
N ASP A 413 -1.97 27.32 26.21
CA ASP A 413 -2.63 26.14 25.66
C ASP A 413 -1.74 24.94 25.89
N GLU A 414 -2.26 23.94 26.61
CA GLU A 414 -1.55 22.69 26.91
C GLU A 414 -2.31 21.51 26.33
N THR A 415 -1.70 20.82 25.38
CA THR A 415 -2.26 19.63 24.76
C THR A 415 -1.39 18.42 25.08
N ALA A 416 -2.00 17.34 25.55
CA ALA A 416 -1.35 16.04 25.68
C ALA A 416 -2.21 14.98 25.02
N GLN A 417 -1.63 14.16 24.14
CA GLN A 417 -2.33 13.08 23.46
C GLN A 417 -1.50 11.82 23.53
N TRP A 418 -2.14 10.71 23.87
CA TRP A 418 -1.59 9.38 23.76
C TRP A 418 -2.53 8.54 22.91
N VAL A 419 -1.96 7.80 21.96
CA VAL A 419 -2.72 6.87 21.12
C VAL A 419 -1.91 5.58 21.00
N SER A 420 -2.56 4.43 21.17
CA SER A 420 -1.97 3.12 20.94
C SER A 420 -2.90 2.28 20.10
N LEU A 421 -2.39 1.78 18.98
CA LEU A 421 -3.14 0.98 18.01
C LEU A 421 -2.51 -0.40 17.86
N TRP A 422 -3.27 -1.44 18.19
CA TRP A 422 -2.92 -2.82 17.91
C TRP A 422 -3.64 -3.31 16.67
N ARG A 423 -2.95 -4.11 15.87
CA ARG A 423 -3.51 -4.68 14.64
C ARG A 423 -3.09 -6.12 14.45
N ARG A 424 -3.97 -6.90 13.83
CA ARG A 424 -3.68 -8.21 13.28
C ARG A 424 -3.97 -8.15 11.79
N LEU A 425 -2.91 -8.07 11.01
CA LEU A 425 -2.95 -8.00 9.56
C LEU A 425 -2.87 -9.42 8.99
N ARG A 426 -3.83 -9.72 8.14
CA ARG A 426 -3.74 -10.74 7.09
C ARG A 426 -3.82 -10.02 5.76
N PHE A 427 -3.32 -10.65 4.71
CA PHE A 427 -3.32 -10.04 3.38
C PHE A 427 -4.74 -9.64 2.95
N ASN A 428 -5.73 -10.46 3.32
CA ASN A 428 -7.12 -10.26 2.95
C ASN A 428 -8.02 -9.63 4.05
N VAL A 429 -7.50 -9.34 5.24
CA VAL A 429 -8.27 -8.67 6.31
C VAL A 429 -7.35 -8.02 7.34
N SER A 430 -7.66 -6.78 7.71
CA SER A 430 -7.03 -6.08 8.82
C SER A 430 -8.02 -5.95 9.97
N HIS A 431 -7.70 -6.53 11.12
CA HIS A 431 -8.39 -6.22 12.37
C HIS A 431 -7.54 -5.25 13.17
N TYR A 432 -8.15 -4.22 13.72
CA TYR A 432 -7.45 -3.27 14.57
C TYR A 432 -8.31 -2.81 15.73
N TRP A 433 -7.65 -2.44 16.81
CA TRP A 433 -8.25 -1.78 17.95
C TRP A 433 -7.22 -0.89 18.62
N GLY A 434 -7.67 0.13 19.32
CA GLY A 434 -6.79 1.08 19.95
C GLY A 434 -7.43 1.80 21.10
N LEU A 435 -6.57 2.35 21.93
CA LEU A 435 -6.90 3.20 23.05
C LEU A 435 -6.21 4.54 22.87
N GLY A 436 -6.82 5.58 23.39
CA GLY A 436 -6.19 6.88 23.45
C GLY A 436 -6.69 7.70 24.61
N GLY A 437 -5.91 8.71 24.97
CA GLY A 437 -6.28 9.75 25.89
C GLY A 437 -5.88 11.09 25.32
N ALA A 438 -6.71 12.10 25.50
CA ALA A 438 -6.36 13.47 25.18
C ALA A 438 -6.72 14.39 26.36
N LEU A 439 -5.85 15.35 26.57
CA LEU A 439 -6.03 16.49 27.46
C LEU A 439 -5.79 17.75 26.63
N ASP A 440 -6.71 18.70 26.74
CA ASP A 440 -6.56 20.04 26.22
C ASP A 440 -6.89 21.02 27.35
N ARG A 441 -5.97 21.90 27.69
CA ARG A 441 -6.12 22.83 28.82
C ARG A 441 -5.76 24.23 28.38
N GLU A 442 -6.74 25.12 28.51
CA GLU A 442 -6.60 26.55 28.23
C GLU A 442 -6.59 27.32 29.56
N THR A 443 -5.58 28.15 29.78
CA THR A 443 -5.51 29.04 30.95
C THR A 443 -5.23 30.46 30.50
N LEU A 444 -6.15 31.39 30.77
CA LEU A 444 -5.97 32.81 30.50
C LEU A 444 -5.30 33.48 31.69
N HIS A 445 -4.22 34.19 31.43
CA HIS A 445 -3.52 35.04 32.38
C HIS A 445 -3.75 36.50 32.00
N ASP A 446 -4.52 37.23 32.81
CA ASP A 446 -4.65 38.68 32.72
C ASP A 446 -3.75 39.29 33.80
N LEU A 447 -2.80 40.14 33.41
CA LEU A 447 -1.82 40.70 34.35
C LEU A 447 -2.44 41.71 35.33
N ALA A 448 -3.64 42.22 35.05
CA ALA A 448 -4.38 43.13 35.93
C ALA A 448 -5.46 42.40 36.73
N ALA A 449 -6.20 41.48 36.10
CA ALA A 449 -7.33 40.77 36.71
C ALA A 449 -6.95 39.41 37.33
N GLY A 450 -5.73 38.92 37.11
CA GLY A 450 -5.25 37.63 37.59
C GLY A 450 -5.47 36.48 36.59
N THR A 451 -5.25 35.25 37.07
CA THR A 451 -5.37 34.04 36.24
C THR A 451 -6.79 33.47 36.29
N SER A 452 -7.37 33.12 35.15
CA SER A 452 -8.69 32.50 35.06
C SER A 452 -8.69 31.08 35.62
N THR A 453 -9.87 30.57 35.99
CA THR A 453 -10.05 29.13 36.18
C THR A 453 -9.69 28.42 34.86
N PRO A 454 -8.81 27.40 34.88
CA PRO A 454 -8.48 26.62 33.69
C PRO A 454 -9.71 25.97 33.08
N ARG A 455 -9.76 25.94 31.74
CA ARG A 455 -10.73 25.14 31.00
C ARG A 455 -10.02 23.89 30.50
N ASP A 456 -10.37 22.74 31.08
CA ASP A 456 -9.72 21.46 30.78
C ASP A 456 -10.70 20.53 30.09
N GLU A 457 -10.38 20.07 28.89
CA GLU A 457 -11.09 19.01 28.19
C GLU A 457 -10.26 17.74 28.27
N ARG A 458 -10.89 16.65 28.73
CA ARG A 458 -10.20 15.38 28.98
C ARG A 458 -11.07 14.24 28.47
N VAL A 459 -10.49 13.38 27.65
CA VAL A 459 -11.20 12.26 27.03
C VAL A 459 -10.34 11.02 27.05
N LEU A 460 -11.00 9.87 27.23
CA LEU A 460 -10.45 8.55 26.95
C LEU A 460 -11.24 7.95 25.79
N GLY A 461 -10.52 7.47 24.78
CA GLY A 461 -11.08 6.92 23.56
C GLY A 461 -10.74 5.45 23.38
N PHE A 462 -11.67 4.72 22.79
CA PHE A 462 -11.50 3.39 22.25
C PHE A 462 -11.92 3.39 20.78
N VAL A 463 -11.10 2.77 19.94
CA VAL A 463 -11.41 2.54 18.53
C VAL A 463 -11.27 1.05 18.23
N SER A 464 -12.14 0.51 17.39
CA SER A 464 -12.01 -0.84 16.87
C SER A 464 -12.56 -0.91 15.46
N GLY A 465 -12.05 -1.83 14.66
CA GLY A 465 -12.53 -1.99 13.31
C GLY A 465 -11.98 -3.19 12.57
N VAL A 466 -12.59 -3.41 11.41
CA VAL A 466 -12.16 -4.38 10.42
C VAL A 466 -12.13 -3.71 9.06
N ASP A 467 -11.04 -3.93 8.32
CA ASP A 467 -10.85 -3.44 6.96
C ASP A 467 -10.54 -4.62 6.02
N THR A 468 -11.46 -4.90 5.12
CA THR A 468 -11.36 -5.89 4.05
C THR A 468 -11.30 -5.24 2.66
N ARG A 469 -11.20 -3.91 2.60
CA ARG A 469 -11.15 -3.17 1.33
C ARG A 469 -9.96 -3.61 0.49
N ARG A 470 -10.18 -3.70 -0.82
CA ARG A 470 -9.17 -4.04 -1.82
C ARG A 470 -9.19 -3.01 -2.94
N GLU A 471 -8.00 -2.73 -3.42
CA GLU A 471 -7.74 -2.03 -4.66
C GLU A 471 -7.06 -3.02 -5.59
N GLN A 472 -7.47 -3.01 -6.87
CA GLN A 472 -6.98 -3.93 -7.89
C GLN A 472 -6.31 -3.13 -9.00
N PHE A 473 -5.45 -3.79 -9.76
CA PHE A 473 -4.51 -3.12 -10.66
C PHE A 473 -5.14 -2.13 -11.65
N LEU A 474 -6.32 -2.45 -12.20
CA LEU A 474 -7.04 -1.60 -13.16
C LEU A 474 -8.11 -0.71 -12.50
N SER A 475 -8.22 -0.70 -11.18
CA SER A 475 -9.16 0.15 -10.46
C SER A 475 -8.50 1.45 -10.01
N GLU A 476 -9.19 2.58 -10.19
CA GLU A 476 -8.74 3.90 -9.74
C GLU A 476 -8.90 4.12 -8.21
N GLY A 477 -9.33 3.09 -7.47
CA GLY A 477 -9.47 3.14 -6.02
C GLY A 477 -9.98 1.82 -5.43
N THR A 478 -10.63 1.89 -4.27
CA THR A 478 -11.20 0.69 -3.64
C THR A 478 -12.28 0.09 -4.52
N SER A 479 -12.05 -1.13 -5.03
CA SER A 479 -12.97 -1.82 -5.93
C SER A 479 -13.93 -2.76 -5.22
N GLN A 480 -13.55 -3.26 -4.05
CA GLN A 480 -14.36 -4.20 -3.29
C GLN A 480 -14.01 -4.22 -1.79
N GLY A 481 -14.88 -4.85 -1.00
CA GLY A 481 -14.67 -5.09 0.43
C GLY A 481 -15.32 -4.02 1.29
N GLN A 482 -14.99 -4.02 2.58
CA GLN A 482 -15.69 -3.21 3.56
C GLN A 482 -14.74 -2.64 4.61
N LEU A 483 -15.09 -1.48 5.15
CA LEU A 483 -14.47 -0.90 6.33
C LEU A 483 -15.55 -0.66 7.37
N LEU A 484 -15.41 -1.28 8.53
CA LEU A 484 -16.20 -0.95 9.72
C LEU A 484 -15.27 -0.34 10.76
N ARG A 485 -15.61 0.86 11.24
CA ARG A 485 -14.94 1.52 12.34
C ARG A 485 -15.95 1.90 13.42
N LEU A 486 -15.69 1.43 14.63
CA LEU A 486 -16.43 1.75 15.83
C LEU A 486 -15.55 2.60 16.74
N PHE A 487 -16.16 3.57 17.37
CA PHE A 487 -15.47 4.53 18.22
C PHE A 487 -16.33 4.83 19.43
N ALA A 488 -15.70 4.88 20.60
CA ALA A 488 -16.31 5.24 21.86
C ALA A 488 -15.37 6.17 22.61
N GLU A 489 -15.87 7.27 23.12
CA GLU A 489 -15.16 8.19 23.98
C GLU A 489 -15.92 8.40 25.28
N THR A 490 -15.18 8.64 26.35
CA THR A 490 -15.75 9.04 27.63
C THR A 490 -14.95 10.18 28.24
N SER A 491 -15.67 11.17 28.77
CA SER A 491 -15.15 12.22 29.64
C SER A 491 -15.57 12.03 31.10
N ASN A 492 -16.34 10.97 31.39
CA ASN A 492 -16.88 10.71 32.72
C ASN A 492 -15.76 10.41 33.73
N GLY A 493 -15.81 11.06 34.89
CA GLY A 493 -14.84 10.84 35.97
C GLY A 493 -13.44 11.44 35.73
N LEU A 494 -13.20 12.11 34.59
CA LEU A 494 -11.90 12.70 34.25
C LEU A 494 -11.70 14.12 34.80
N ARG A 495 -12.74 14.70 35.42
CA ARG A 495 -12.76 16.07 35.99
C ARG A 495 -12.43 17.15 34.94
N GLY A 496 -12.95 16.99 33.72
CA GLY A 496 -12.88 18.01 32.67
C GLY A 496 -14.15 18.87 32.60
N ALA A 497 -14.20 19.77 31.62
CA ALA A 497 -15.31 20.68 31.32
C ALA A 497 -16.57 19.96 30.83
N TYR A 498 -16.40 18.74 30.30
CA TYR A 498 -17.48 17.85 29.87
C TYR A 498 -17.47 16.56 30.70
N SER A 499 -18.65 15.94 30.83
CA SER A 499 -18.82 14.64 31.50
C SER A 499 -19.91 13.85 30.82
N GLY A 500 -19.55 13.07 29.80
CA GLY A 500 -20.46 12.18 29.11
C GLY A 500 -19.74 11.23 28.17
N ASN A 501 -20.52 10.37 27.51
CA ASN A 501 -20.04 9.42 26.52
C ASN A 501 -20.43 9.86 25.11
N PHE A 502 -19.53 9.58 24.16
CA PHE A 502 -19.73 9.75 22.73
C PHE A 502 -19.45 8.43 22.00
N TYR A 503 -20.29 8.10 21.02
CA TYR A 503 -20.14 6.87 20.24
C TYR A 503 -20.32 7.18 18.76
N ARG A 504 -19.53 6.50 17.91
CA ARG A 504 -19.62 6.63 16.46
C ARG A 504 -19.40 5.30 15.75
N GLY A 505 -20.27 5.01 14.78
CA GLY A 505 -20.08 3.97 13.78
C GLY A 505 -19.84 4.58 12.40
N ASP A 506 -18.83 4.10 11.68
CA ASP A 506 -18.60 4.39 10.25
C ASP A 506 -18.45 3.05 9.53
N TRP A 507 -19.44 2.70 8.71
CA TRP A 507 -19.38 1.54 7.83
C TRP A 507 -19.34 2.00 6.38
N ARG A 508 -18.41 1.43 5.62
CA ARG A 508 -18.27 1.64 4.18
C ARG A 508 -18.23 0.28 3.50
N ALA A 509 -19.02 0.12 2.45
CA ALA A 509 -19.01 -1.08 1.62
C ALA A 509 -18.76 -0.69 0.17
N TYR A 510 -17.95 -1.50 -0.51
CA TYR A 510 -17.59 -1.35 -1.91
C TYR A 510 -17.96 -2.66 -2.59
N LEU A 511 -18.90 -2.58 -3.52
CA LEU A 511 -19.43 -3.72 -4.25
C LEU A 511 -19.02 -3.56 -5.72
N PRO A 512 -18.25 -4.52 -6.27
CA PRO A 512 -17.86 -4.45 -7.67
C PRO A 512 -19.09 -4.67 -8.57
N ALA A 513 -19.24 -3.83 -9.59
CA ALA A 513 -20.29 -3.91 -10.59
C ALA A 513 -19.65 -3.78 -11.99
N GLY A 514 -19.07 -4.88 -12.48
CA GLY A 514 -18.28 -4.88 -13.71
C GLY A 514 -17.01 -4.03 -13.56
N ARG A 515 -16.86 -2.99 -14.38
CA ARG A 515 -15.73 -2.05 -14.33
C ARG A 515 -16.00 -0.84 -13.42
N THR A 516 -17.18 -0.76 -12.81
CA THR A 516 -17.55 0.28 -11.85
C THR A 516 -17.74 -0.30 -10.45
N VAL A 517 -17.87 0.58 -9.46
CA VAL A 517 -17.98 0.22 -8.04
C VAL A 517 -19.18 0.94 -7.46
N VAL A 518 -20.06 0.20 -6.81
CA VAL A 518 -21.12 0.77 -5.98
C VAL A 518 -20.57 0.94 -4.57
N SER A 519 -20.45 2.18 -4.11
CA SER A 519 -20.02 2.49 -2.74
C SER A 519 -21.22 2.87 -1.88
N LEU A 520 -21.35 2.24 -0.72
CA LEU A 520 -22.30 2.60 0.33
C LEU A 520 -21.53 3.09 1.55
N ARG A 521 -21.99 4.18 2.18
CA ARG A 521 -21.48 4.64 3.47
C ARG A 521 -22.62 4.91 4.44
N TRP A 522 -22.50 4.33 5.62
CA TRP A 522 -23.36 4.61 6.76
C TRP A 522 -22.52 5.21 7.88
N ASN A 523 -22.87 6.41 8.34
CA ASN A 523 -22.23 7.06 9.47
C ASN A 523 -23.28 7.43 10.50
N GLN A 524 -23.09 6.98 11.73
CA GLN A 524 -23.96 7.33 12.85
C GLN A 524 -23.10 7.78 14.03
N ALA A 525 -23.53 8.85 14.68
CA ALA A 525 -22.90 9.36 15.88
C ALA A 525 -23.99 9.65 16.93
N TYR A 526 -23.65 9.39 18.20
CA TYR A 526 -24.52 9.63 19.34
C TYR A 526 -23.68 10.23 20.47
N SER A 527 -24.15 11.32 21.07
CA SER A 527 -23.51 12.00 22.20
C SER A 527 -24.52 12.19 23.32
N GLN A 528 -24.10 11.96 24.56
CA GLN A 528 -24.92 12.28 25.72
C GLN A 528 -25.01 13.81 25.92
N PRO A 529 -26.09 14.34 26.53
CA PRO A 529 -26.27 15.79 26.69
C PRO A 529 -25.14 16.53 27.43
N GLN A 530 -24.43 15.83 28.31
CA GLN A 530 -23.32 16.36 29.11
C GLN A 530 -21.93 16.12 28.49
N ALA A 531 -21.86 15.34 27.41
CA ALA A 531 -20.65 15.19 26.62
C ALA A 531 -20.46 16.41 25.70
N GLU A 532 -19.31 16.48 25.03
CA GLU A 532 -19.05 17.53 24.05
C GLU A 532 -20.12 17.50 22.92
N PRO A 533 -20.68 18.66 22.52
CA PRO A 533 -21.65 18.73 21.44
C PRO A 533 -21.07 18.31 20.08
N ILE A 534 -21.83 17.52 19.32
CA ILE A 534 -21.47 17.16 17.95
C ILE A 534 -21.73 18.35 17.02
N GLN A 535 -20.70 18.81 16.33
CA GLN A 535 -20.87 19.79 15.25
C GLN A 535 -20.80 19.10 13.87
N LEU A 536 -21.92 19.10 13.15
CA LEU A 536 -22.01 18.59 11.78
C LEU A 536 -21.73 19.72 10.76
N GLY A 537 -20.44 19.94 10.45
CA GLY A 537 -20.02 20.90 9.43
C GLY A 537 -20.13 22.38 9.83
N GLY A 538 -19.39 23.23 9.11
CA GLY A 538 -19.45 24.70 9.23
C GLY A 538 -18.13 25.39 8.87
N THR A 539 -18.17 26.36 7.94
CA THR A 539 -17.13 27.39 7.75
C THR A 539 -17.39 28.54 8.72
N GLY A 540 -17.32 28.26 10.01
CA GLY A 540 -17.40 29.29 11.04
C GLY A 540 -16.00 29.79 11.37
N ALA A 541 -15.52 30.79 10.63
CA ALA A 541 -14.34 31.54 11.05
C ALA A 541 -14.63 32.12 12.45
N SER A 542 -13.75 31.83 13.41
CA SER A 542 -13.74 32.44 14.73
C SER A 542 -13.69 33.96 14.59
N ALA A 543 -14.85 34.60 14.63
CA ALA A 543 -14.98 36.04 14.71
C ALA A 543 -15.74 36.36 15.99
N ALA A 544 -15.02 36.49 17.10
CA ALA A 544 -15.50 37.28 18.22
C ALA A 544 -15.58 38.74 17.73
N ARG A 545 -16.80 39.23 17.46
CA ARG A 545 -17.07 40.66 17.27
C ARG A 545 -18.08 41.11 18.33
N LEU A 546 -17.68 42.11 19.11
CA LEU A 546 -18.57 42.98 19.88
C LEU A 546 -19.45 43.82 18.93
N PRO A 547 -20.61 44.32 19.40
CA PRO A 547 -21.72 44.66 18.53
C PRO A 547 -21.67 46.12 18.07
N GLU A 548 -21.89 46.38 16.78
CA GLU A 548 -22.47 47.66 16.36
C GLU A 548 -23.37 47.54 15.12
N ARG A 549 -24.41 48.37 15.17
CA ARG A 549 -25.70 48.39 14.47
C ARG A 549 -25.74 48.22 12.93
N ARG A 550 -26.64 47.31 12.51
CA ARG A 550 -27.61 47.33 11.37
C ARG A 550 -27.21 47.93 10.02
N GLY A 551 -27.36 47.14 8.94
CA GLY A 551 -27.84 47.66 7.66
C GLY A 551 -27.69 46.82 6.38
N ARG A 552 -28.56 45.82 6.20
CA ARG A 552 -29.07 45.23 4.94
C ARG A 552 -28.14 44.47 3.98
N ALA A 553 -28.71 43.35 3.53
CA ALA A 553 -28.24 42.39 2.55
C ALA A 553 -28.72 42.68 1.12
N HIS A 554 -27.91 42.28 0.14
CA HIS A 554 -28.26 41.74 -1.18
C HIS A 554 -27.22 40.65 -1.42
N GLY A 555 -27.45 39.45 -1.94
CA GLY A 555 -28.59 38.75 -2.55
C GLY A 555 -27.96 37.53 -3.23
N ALA A 556 -28.53 36.34 -3.03
CA ALA A 556 -28.13 35.11 -3.73
C ALA A 556 -28.40 35.20 -5.26
N PRO A 557 -27.89 34.27 -6.08
CA PRO A 557 -28.57 32.99 -6.27
C PRO A 557 -27.59 31.80 -6.21
N ARG A 558 -27.93 30.67 -5.59
CA ARG A 558 -28.91 29.63 -5.97
C ARG A 558 -28.48 28.83 -7.21
N GLU A 559 -28.30 27.54 -6.93
CA GLU A 559 -28.14 26.34 -7.75
C GLU A 559 -28.59 26.42 -9.21
N LEU A 560 -27.82 25.75 -10.08
CA LEU A 560 -28.35 25.10 -11.27
C LEU A 560 -27.94 23.62 -11.26
N GLY A 561 -28.94 22.76 -11.25
CA GLY A 561 -28.82 21.36 -11.66
C GLY A 561 -28.90 21.21 -13.18
N ASP A 562 -28.47 20.02 -13.60
CA ASP A 562 -28.72 19.28 -14.84
C ASP A 562 -29.38 20.01 -16.04
N ALA A 563 -28.64 20.03 -17.14
CA ALA A 563 -29.19 19.85 -18.47
C ALA A 563 -28.25 18.98 -19.32
N ARG A 564 -28.75 17.82 -19.76
CA ARG A 564 -28.17 17.01 -20.82
C ARG A 564 -28.25 17.76 -22.15
N VAL A 565 -27.14 17.82 -22.89
CA VAL A 565 -27.13 17.80 -24.36
C VAL A 565 -25.96 16.92 -24.78
N ALA A 566 -26.24 16.00 -25.69
CA ALA A 566 -25.27 15.12 -26.32
C ALA A 566 -24.33 15.92 -27.24
N ASP A 567 -23.03 15.68 -27.15
CA ASP A 567 -22.23 15.47 -28.36
C ASP A 567 -20.97 14.65 -28.02
N SER A 568 -20.42 14.13 -29.09
CA SER A 568 -19.57 12.99 -29.28
C SER A 568 -18.08 13.23 -28.97
N ASP A 569 -17.40 12.09 -28.81
CA ASP A 569 -15.96 11.88 -28.95
C ASP A 569 -14.96 12.25 -27.84
N LEU A 570 -13.97 11.35 -27.76
CA LEU A 570 -12.62 11.50 -27.22
C LEU A 570 -12.31 11.03 -25.79
N ARG A 571 -12.02 9.71 -25.77
CA ARG A 571 -10.74 9.08 -25.40
C ARG A 571 -10.28 9.17 -23.94
N ARG A 572 -10.39 7.99 -23.32
CA ARG A 572 -9.70 7.45 -22.14
C ARG A 572 -8.22 7.82 -22.08
N ARG A 573 -7.75 8.21 -20.90
CA ARG A 573 -6.34 8.11 -20.48
C ARG A 573 -6.23 7.08 -19.34
N PRO A 574 -5.42 6.01 -19.49
CA PRO A 574 -4.85 5.29 -18.37
C PRO A 574 -3.40 5.73 -18.06
N ALA A 575 -2.97 5.41 -16.85
CA ALA A 575 -1.73 5.80 -16.16
C ALA A 575 -0.43 5.28 -16.81
N PHE A 576 0.73 5.84 -16.40
CA PHE A 576 2.05 5.29 -16.74
C PHE A 576 3.11 5.39 -15.63
N HIS A 577 3.69 4.23 -15.31
CA HIS A 577 5.16 3.95 -15.29
C HIS A 577 5.43 3.06 -16.53
N GLY A 578 6.60 2.88 -17.14
CA GLY A 578 7.96 3.37 -16.99
C GLY A 578 8.88 2.60 -17.98
N ALA A 579 9.96 3.25 -18.42
CA ALA A 579 11.27 2.76 -18.91
C ALA A 579 11.42 1.86 -20.17
N ALA A 580 12.30 2.33 -21.09
CA ALA A 580 13.37 1.54 -21.73
C ALA A 580 14.45 2.51 -22.26
N GLY A 581 15.74 2.19 -22.01
CA GLY A 581 16.89 3.08 -22.24
C GLY A 581 17.65 2.89 -23.55
N GLY A 582 18.63 3.78 -23.74
CA GLY A 582 19.71 3.72 -24.73
C GLY A 582 21.05 4.14 -24.09
N THR A 583 22.13 3.53 -24.56
CA THR A 583 23.56 3.61 -24.18
C THR A 583 24.20 4.99 -24.45
N GLU A 584 24.98 5.60 -23.55
CA GLU A 584 26.47 5.63 -23.38
C GLU A 584 26.85 6.86 -22.49
N PRO A 585 28.11 7.14 -22.04
CA PRO A 585 29.28 6.30 -21.74
C PRO A 585 29.85 6.55 -20.30
N ASP A 586 31.00 5.92 -20.04
CA ASP A 586 31.82 5.86 -18.82
C ASP A 586 32.24 7.22 -18.20
N LEU A 587 32.21 7.32 -16.86
CA LEU A 587 32.90 8.37 -16.08
C LEU A 587 33.10 7.91 -14.63
N ASP A 588 34.34 7.55 -14.35
CA ASP A 588 34.87 7.25 -13.03
C ASP A 588 35.09 8.53 -12.20
N GLU A 589 35.00 8.40 -10.87
CA GLU A 589 35.46 9.33 -9.83
C GLU A 589 34.82 10.75 -9.67
N ARG A 590 33.93 10.91 -8.66
CA ARG A 590 34.14 11.71 -7.42
C ARG A 590 32.85 12.11 -6.66
N LEU A 591 32.90 11.84 -5.35
CA LEU A 591 32.40 12.64 -4.21
C LEU A 591 30.88 12.70 -3.89
N HIS A 592 30.55 12.02 -2.78
CA HIS A 592 29.79 12.46 -1.60
C HIS A 592 28.82 13.67 -1.66
N ARG A 593 27.67 13.46 -0.97
CA ARG A 593 26.60 14.41 -0.55
C ARG A 593 25.55 14.68 -1.64
N GLY A 594 24.24 14.71 -1.38
CA GLY A 594 23.51 14.58 -0.12
C GLY A 594 22.02 14.37 -0.40
N GLY A 595 21.36 13.67 0.52
CA GLY A 595 19.91 13.65 0.61
C GLY A 595 19.43 14.81 1.47
N SER A 596 18.55 15.64 0.93
CA SER A 596 17.76 16.59 1.69
C SER A 596 16.52 16.94 0.87
N GLY A 597 15.45 16.17 1.08
CA GLY A 597 14.17 16.33 0.42
C GLY A 597 12.99 16.29 1.39
N LEU A 598 13.19 16.74 2.63
CA LEU A 598 12.13 16.92 3.64
C LEU A 598 12.52 18.12 4.52
N GLY A 599 12.37 19.33 3.97
CA GLY A 599 12.65 20.58 4.68
C GLY A 599 11.78 21.77 4.27
N GLN A 600 10.82 21.60 3.36
CA GLN A 600 10.10 22.74 2.77
C GLN A 600 8.65 22.93 3.25
N CYS A 601 8.11 22.10 4.14
CA CYS A 601 6.75 22.31 4.68
C CYS A 601 6.69 23.15 5.98
N ALA A 602 7.84 23.58 6.53
CA ALA A 602 7.86 24.38 7.77
C ALA A 602 8.07 25.89 7.56
N ALA A 603 8.31 26.36 6.32
CA ALA A 603 8.69 27.76 6.05
C ALA A 603 7.59 28.60 5.36
N ALA A 604 6.44 28.04 4.98
CA ALA A 604 5.42 28.75 4.21
C ALA A 604 4.40 29.56 5.06
N LEU A 605 4.81 30.06 6.22
CA LEU A 605 3.93 30.82 7.12
C LEU A 605 4.56 32.12 7.62
N VAL A 606 5.38 32.79 6.80
CA VAL A 606 5.84 34.16 7.07
C VAL A 606 6.05 34.89 5.72
N GLN A 607 5.55 36.13 5.63
CA GLN A 607 5.69 37.15 4.58
C GLN A 607 4.79 37.06 3.32
N GLU A 608 3.77 37.93 3.27
CA GLU A 608 3.74 39.06 2.32
C GLU A 608 2.77 40.18 2.80
N ARG A 609 3.34 41.33 3.20
CA ARG A 609 2.75 42.69 3.07
C ARG A 609 3.56 43.32 1.93
N GLY A 610 3.10 44.12 0.98
CA GLY A 610 1.90 44.92 0.71
C GLY A 610 2.35 46.10 -0.17
N HIS A 611 1.45 46.87 -0.80
CA HIS A 611 1.52 48.33 -1.13
C HIS A 611 0.62 48.67 -2.35
N GLY A 612 -0.38 49.54 -2.18
CA GLY A 612 -0.42 50.91 -2.73
C GLY A 612 -1.55 50.99 -3.79
N ALA A 613 -2.30 52.05 -4.05
CA ALA A 613 -2.32 53.45 -3.64
C ALA A 613 -3.72 54.03 -3.93
N ALA A 614 -3.97 55.24 -3.42
CA ALA A 614 -5.21 56.00 -3.52
C ALA A 614 -5.54 56.52 -4.94
N LEU A 615 -6.84 56.74 -5.24
CA LEU A 615 -7.31 57.99 -5.86
C LEU A 615 -8.84 58.18 -5.84
N ARG A 616 -9.18 59.46 -5.74
CA ARG A 616 -10.47 60.13 -5.57
C ARG A 616 -11.44 59.89 -6.75
N SER A 617 -12.75 59.97 -6.50
CA SER A 617 -13.59 61.15 -6.83
C SER A 617 -15.07 60.81 -6.93
N ALA A 618 -15.86 61.83 -6.60
CA ALA A 618 -17.29 61.84 -6.35
C ALA A 618 -18.14 61.83 -7.63
N ARG A 619 -19.42 61.43 -7.50
CA ARG A 619 -20.56 62.30 -7.88
C ARG A 619 -21.91 61.78 -7.37
N ARG A 620 -22.77 62.77 -7.17
CA ARG A 620 -24.07 62.88 -6.51
C ARG A 620 -25.24 62.45 -7.42
N VAL A 621 -26.29 61.81 -6.84
CA VAL A 621 -27.72 62.29 -6.74
C VAL A 621 -28.59 61.96 -7.98
N PRO A 622 -29.94 61.78 -7.92
CA PRO A 622 -30.84 61.35 -6.81
C PRO A 622 -32.08 60.48 -7.21
N LEU A 623 -32.95 60.26 -6.21
CA LEU A 623 -34.42 60.27 -6.24
C LEU A 623 -35.19 59.00 -6.66
N GLY A 624 -36.05 58.54 -5.73
CA GLY A 624 -37.13 57.58 -6.00
C GLY A 624 -37.89 57.21 -4.73
N ARG A 625 -38.90 58.02 -4.38
CA ARG A 625 -39.88 57.81 -3.29
C ARG A 625 -40.61 56.46 -3.40
N ALA A 626 -40.94 55.85 -2.26
CA ALA A 626 -42.33 55.52 -1.89
C ALA A 626 -42.41 54.93 -0.47
N ALA A 627 -43.42 55.41 0.26
CA ALA A 627 -43.71 55.11 1.65
C ALA A 627 -44.71 53.95 1.78
N ALA A 628 -44.70 53.25 2.91
CA ALA A 628 -45.92 52.78 3.55
C ALA A 628 -45.72 52.49 5.06
N HIS A 629 -46.56 53.14 5.86
CA HIS A 629 -46.92 52.88 7.26
C HIS A 629 -47.29 51.40 7.51
N ARG A 630 -47.22 50.81 8.72
CA ARG A 630 -47.95 51.18 9.95
C ARG A 630 -47.56 50.29 11.16
N ARG A 631 -47.44 50.92 12.35
CA ARG A 631 -47.81 50.55 13.76
C ARG A 631 -47.30 49.24 14.41
N ARG A 632 -46.53 49.33 15.53
CA ARG A 632 -46.87 49.40 17.00
C ARG A 632 -47.39 48.03 17.54
N GLN A 633 -47.08 47.49 18.72
CA GLN A 633 -46.40 47.87 19.98
C GLN A 633 -46.31 46.58 20.87
N GLY A 634 -45.41 46.52 21.87
CA GLY A 634 -45.42 45.52 22.98
C GLY A 634 -44.01 45.05 23.37
N ILE A 635 -43.27 45.73 24.26
CA ILE A 635 -43.12 45.60 25.74
C ILE A 635 -42.25 44.39 26.21
N ARG A 636 -41.40 44.73 27.20
CA ARG A 636 -40.19 44.12 27.80
C ARG A 636 -40.33 42.77 28.53
N GLY A 637 -39.18 42.07 28.64
CA GLY A 637 -38.79 41.20 29.77
C GLY A 637 -37.51 40.37 29.48
N PRO A 638 -36.45 40.36 30.34
CA PRO A 638 -35.10 39.89 29.99
C PRO A 638 -34.79 38.44 30.42
N GLY A 639 -33.88 37.76 29.71
CA GLY A 639 -33.33 36.44 30.07
C GLY A 639 -31.96 36.22 29.41
N PRO A 640 -31.03 35.48 30.04
CA PRO A 640 -29.59 35.69 29.90
C PRO A 640 -29.00 35.13 28.60
N ASP A 641 -28.05 35.89 28.05
CA ASP A 641 -27.26 35.57 26.86
C ASP A 641 -26.50 34.24 27.02
N ARG A 642 -26.91 33.24 26.22
CA ARG A 642 -26.12 32.04 25.94
C ARG A 642 -25.11 32.38 24.84
N GLY A 643 -23.85 32.59 25.23
CA GLY A 643 -22.73 32.66 24.30
C GLY A 643 -22.49 31.30 23.62
N LEU A 644 -22.66 31.27 22.30
CA LEU A 644 -22.27 30.16 21.43
C LEU A 644 -20.74 30.01 21.42
N ARG A 645 -20.24 28.79 21.64
CA ARG A 645 -18.82 28.46 21.65
C ARG A 645 -18.47 27.51 20.49
N ALA A 646 -17.30 27.74 19.90
CA ALA A 646 -16.67 26.86 18.93
C ALA A 646 -16.07 25.64 19.64
N ALA A 647 -16.19 24.47 19.01
CA ALA A 647 -15.63 23.19 19.43
C ALA A 647 -14.60 22.72 18.40
N ARG A 648 -13.48 22.16 18.85
CA ARG A 648 -12.44 21.55 18.00
C ARG A 648 -12.44 20.04 18.24
N ALA A 649 -12.95 19.28 17.27
CA ALA A 649 -12.95 17.83 17.34
C ALA A 649 -11.55 17.21 17.15
N LEU A 650 -11.30 16.10 17.85
CA LEU A 650 -10.15 15.22 17.65
C LEU A 650 -10.15 14.64 16.22
N VAL A 651 -9.28 15.14 15.35
CA VAL A 651 -9.06 14.58 14.00
C VAL A 651 -7.94 13.55 14.05
N LEU A 652 -8.31 12.29 14.27
CA LEU A 652 -7.42 11.16 13.96
C LEU A 652 -7.33 11.02 12.43
N ARG A 653 -6.35 11.68 11.81
CA ARG A 653 -5.88 11.29 10.47
C ARG A 653 -5.06 10.02 10.63
N THR A 654 -5.60 8.89 10.18
CA THR A 654 -4.76 7.77 9.76
C THR A 654 -3.85 8.26 8.64
N PRO A 655 -2.56 7.92 8.63
CA PRO A 655 -1.73 8.19 7.46
C PRO A 655 -2.41 7.51 6.28
N GLN A 656 -2.85 8.31 5.31
CA GLN A 656 -3.08 7.78 3.97
C GLN A 656 -1.73 7.25 3.52
N SER A 657 -1.72 6.06 2.93
CA SER A 657 -0.63 5.65 2.07
C SER A 657 -0.53 6.70 0.95
N GLU A 658 0.30 7.71 1.14
CA GLU A 658 0.70 8.61 0.07
C GLU A 658 1.48 7.77 -0.93
N SER A 659 0.84 7.48 -2.06
CA SER A 659 1.54 7.18 -3.28
C SER A 659 2.38 8.41 -3.64
N LEU A 660 3.69 8.33 -3.40
CA LEU A 660 4.66 9.31 -3.91
C LEU A 660 4.55 9.34 -5.45
N VAL A 661 3.89 10.37 -5.97
CA VAL A 661 4.06 10.80 -7.36
C VAL A 661 5.23 11.79 -7.38
N TRP A 662 6.37 11.35 -7.87
CA TRP A 662 7.50 12.22 -8.18
C TRP A 662 7.17 13.07 -9.41
N THR A 663 7.02 14.38 -9.25
CA THR A 663 7.14 15.35 -10.36
C THR A 663 8.55 15.92 -10.37
N ARG A 664 9.28 15.71 -11.49
CA ARG A 664 10.58 16.34 -11.74
C ARG A 664 10.41 17.86 -11.87
N ASN A 665 11.19 18.60 -11.10
CA ASN A 665 11.97 19.74 -11.61
C ASN A 665 13.43 19.47 -11.25
#